data_AF-A0A964Q7R3-F1
#
_entry.id   AF-A0A964Q7R3-F1
#
_cell.length_a   1.000
_cell.length_b   1.000
_cell.length_c   1.000
_cell.angle_alpha   90.00
_cell.angle_beta   90.00
_cell.angle_gamma   90.00
#
_symmetry.space_group_name_H-M   'P 1'
#
loop_
_entity.id
_entity.type
_entity.pdbx_description
1 polymer ?
#
loop_
_entity_poly.entity_id
_entity_poly.type
_entity_poly.pdbx_seq_one_letter_code
_entity_poly.pdbx_strand_id
1 'polypeptide(L)'
;MRLIQITSLCLLAALFNTLALDPFNLSLLALVAWTPLVFAAQITGKWRQNDRLIDGIAQPIDRRATWRLVFIAWLFGSLRWLWLESWIGPVSDYGWPALAIVMGAFDGVFAVALSRTESGKRYRNWPLAVRAGIILCGSEWFRSRVFMDGYPWFMPAQPLIDFSWLAQGADMIGVAGLGIIPGLIAGMLVGIIAPPRTRWRAGAVVTTACLVLALGYGFFCAPTTKDCDIFKVLVIQTNVAQSNKMAPTREMQQTQFDGAYKATMEALKTLQLRGEIPDLIVWPETALPGVGLESDAILLQRERGLWPADTLSLQLVKLVNDNAPLLVGSGAYEGLRFEGNRYAWDRHYNSGYLLKSGGRHERVDKVVLTPFGETMPYISYWKTLEQAMLDFGGRGMEFDLSTGERPRTLSLQTAKRHVALAVPICFEDTVSRATRSLVNADEGADIIVNLSNDGWFGWFNPARSHHEQAARWRCVELRRSMLRAVNTGISAAFDTRGQRIGNPLPPQQEQWMLAALPLEKNRTTYATIGDVFSWIMFFITGLMCCWPNTQPKVGRSVGTLASVLCACVFVVACSDTKQGQLPSWSSKDQSSTPDNDATLSRKNTSKAQIPVSNSSDWVRNARLVLDEASRNPDKFLRAHSIESMQYDMTVFEPAVRRGLADREASVRFVSAMCVAKVRMTGAGPLLQPLIMDPNDSVRAAAILALTRCGIAANPSILAPMILSQSAELRGNTAMVLGELGNKSALILLKEATHYPMSRANPAAIRIVNLQIAEAMVQLGDLTEIEPIHAALFFRSDQSECIELACEISSRLHDQGALPMLQRLIEADGGDIRPIELRLFAAIAVCRIMSPAPAGLADLGVTASRDPNSRVRTLGAKLLGVVGGAETESVISKLLRDREPEVQVAAAGSILRRQVKIPTEADPIESAMPKGALESPNDSKIESPN
;
A
#
# COMPACT_ATOMS: atom_id res chain seq x y z
N MET A 1 -38.09 20.41 -19.73
CA MET A 1 -38.65 19.05 -19.90
C MET A 1 -37.66 18.06 -20.52
N ARG A 2 -37.13 18.30 -21.74
CA ARG A 2 -36.14 17.43 -22.41
C ARG A 2 -34.93 17.06 -21.54
N LEU A 3 -34.31 18.06 -20.89
CA LEU A 3 -33.16 17.84 -20.00
C LEU A 3 -33.49 16.94 -18.81
N ILE A 4 -34.61 17.22 -18.12
CA ILE A 4 -35.09 16.45 -16.96
C ILE A 4 -35.25 14.97 -17.33
N GLN A 5 -35.86 14.66 -18.48
CA GLN A 5 -36.03 13.28 -18.94
C GLN A 5 -34.69 12.55 -19.14
N ILE A 6 -33.70 13.18 -19.80
CA ILE A 6 -32.37 12.60 -19.98
C ILE A 6 -31.69 12.38 -18.62
N THR A 7 -31.74 13.38 -17.75
CA THR A 7 -31.16 13.32 -16.39
C THR A 7 -31.75 12.16 -15.60
N SER A 8 -33.07 12.02 -15.54
CA SER A 8 -33.74 10.94 -14.82
C SER A 8 -33.37 9.56 -15.38
N LEU A 9 -33.32 9.40 -16.70
CA LEU A 9 -32.97 8.13 -17.33
C LEU A 9 -31.51 7.74 -17.08
N CYS A 10 -30.56 8.68 -17.15
CA CYS A 10 -29.15 8.40 -16.86
C CYS A 10 -28.93 8.05 -15.38
N LEU A 11 -29.61 8.75 -14.47
CA LEU A 11 -29.60 8.43 -13.04
C LEU A 11 -30.15 7.01 -12.78
N LEU A 12 -31.28 6.66 -13.39
CA LEU A 12 -31.86 5.31 -13.27
C LEU A 12 -30.94 4.23 -13.80
N ALA A 13 -30.25 4.47 -14.93
CA ALA A 13 -29.27 3.52 -15.46
C ALA A 13 -28.11 3.30 -14.49
N ALA A 14 -27.55 4.39 -13.93
CA ALA A 14 -26.49 4.31 -12.93
C ALA A 14 -26.97 3.52 -11.69
N LEU A 15 -28.16 3.85 -11.16
CA LEU A 15 -28.74 3.17 -10.02
C LEU A 15 -28.97 1.67 -10.26
N PHE A 16 -29.55 1.30 -11.40
CA PHE A 16 -29.82 -0.11 -11.70
C PHE A 16 -28.54 -0.93 -11.87
N ASN A 17 -27.50 -0.36 -12.50
CA ASN A 17 -26.21 -1.04 -12.60
C ASN A 17 -25.56 -1.20 -11.21
N THR A 18 -25.70 -0.21 -10.32
CA THR A 18 -25.22 -0.31 -8.93
C THR A 18 -25.97 -1.39 -8.15
N LEU A 19 -27.30 -1.40 -8.22
CA LEU A 19 -28.15 -2.35 -7.48
C LEU A 19 -27.98 -3.81 -7.96
N ALA A 20 -27.52 -4.01 -9.18
CA ALA A 20 -27.22 -5.34 -9.71
C ALA A 20 -25.99 -6.00 -9.06
N LEU A 21 -25.16 -5.22 -8.36
CA LEU A 21 -23.91 -5.64 -7.73
C LEU A 21 -24.07 -5.72 -6.21
N ASP A 22 -23.13 -6.39 -5.54
CA ASP A 22 -23.06 -6.37 -4.08
C ASP A 22 -22.87 -4.94 -3.54
N PRO A 23 -23.43 -4.61 -2.36
CA PRO A 23 -24.10 -5.51 -1.42
C PRO A 23 -25.60 -5.72 -1.69
N PHE A 24 -26.17 -5.10 -2.73
CA PHE A 24 -27.59 -5.20 -3.04
C PHE A 24 -27.95 -6.53 -3.72
N ASN A 25 -27.02 -7.03 -4.54
CA ASN A 25 -27.07 -8.35 -5.18
C ASN A 25 -28.36 -8.64 -5.96
N LEU A 26 -28.97 -7.63 -6.58
CA LEU A 26 -30.13 -7.81 -7.46
C LEU A 26 -29.67 -8.24 -8.85
N SER A 27 -28.98 -9.36 -8.96
CA SER A 27 -28.25 -9.80 -10.17
C SER A 27 -29.10 -9.83 -11.45
N LEU A 28 -30.38 -10.22 -11.38
CA LEU A 28 -31.32 -10.15 -12.53
C LEU A 28 -31.49 -8.73 -13.09
N LEU A 29 -31.32 -7.71 -12.26
CA LEU A 29 -31.43 -6.32 -12.68
C LEU A 29 -30.37 -5.96 -13.72
N ALA A 30 -29.22 -6.65 -13.74
CA ALA A 30 -28.18 -6.46 -14.76
C ALA A 30 -28.71 -6.67 -16.19
N LEU A 31 -29.70 -7.57 -16.39
CA LEU A 31 -30.32 -7.81 -17.70
C LEU A 31 -31.04 -6.59 -18.26
N VAL A 32 -31.53 -5.70 -17.39
CA VAL A 32 -32.34 -4.54 -17.77
C VAL A 32 -31.71 -3.20 -17.36
N ALA A 33 -30.58 -3.21 -16.66
CA ALA A 33 -29.95 -2.02 -16.09
C ALA A 33 -29.56 -0.95 -17.14
N TRP A 34 -29.27 -1.38 -18.37
CA TRP A 34 -28.92 -0.50 -19.49
C TRP A 34 -30.14 0.09 -20.22
N THR A 35 -31.36 -0.39 -19.94
CA THR A 35 -32.61 0.06 -20.59
C THR A 35 -32.81 1.58 -20.50
N PRO A 36 -32.65 2.24 -19.32
CA PRO A 36 -32.85 3.67 -19.22
C PRO A 36 -31.86 4.47 -20.08
N LEU A 37 -30.57 4.07 -20.14
CA LEU A 37 -29.55 4.75 -20.94
C LEU A 37 -29.78 4.55 -22.44
N VAL A 38 -30.18 3.35 -22.86
CA VAL A 38 -30.62 3.07 -24.24
C VAL A 38 -31.80 3.98 -24.62
N PHE A 39 -32.76 4.16 -23.71
CA PHE A 39 -33.91 5.03 -23.94
C PHE A 39 -33.48 6.50 -24.09
N ALA A 40 -32.60 6.98 -23.22
CA ALA A 40 -32.04 8.33 -23.29
C ALA A 40 -31.31 8.58 -24.62
N ALA A 41 -30.51 7.62 -25.08
CA ALA A 41 -29.81 7.68 -26.36
C ALA A 41 -30.76 7.70 -27.56
N GLN A 42 -31.83 6.89 -27.50
CA GLN A 42 -32.83 6.82 -28.57
C GLN A 42 -33.63 8.13 -28.70
N ILE A 43 -34.12 8.68 -27.58
CA ILE A 43 -34.86 9.95 -27.58
C ILE A 43 -33.95 11.08 -28.12
N THR A 44 -32.71 11.15 -27.64
CA THR A 44 -31.75 12.19 -28.05
C THR A 44 -31.41 12.10 -29.54
N GLY A 45 -31.23 10.88 -30.06
CA GLY A 45 -31.00 10.64 -31.48
C GLY A 45 -32.15 11.12 -32.38
N LYS A 46 -33.41 11.02 -31.91
CA LYS A 46 -34.60 11.49 -32.62
C LYS A 46 -34.77 13.01 -32.58
N TRP A 47 -34.49 13.67 -31.47
CA TRP A 47 -34.50 15.14 -31.41
C TRP A 47 -33.59 15.74 -32.49
N ARG A 48 -32.42 15.12 -32.70
CA ARG A 48 -31.49 15.48 -33.78
C ARG A 48 -32.05 15.34 -35.20
N GLN A 49 -33.02 14.44 -35.41
CA GLN A 49 -33.71 14.28 -36.70
C GLN A 49 -34.83 15.30 -36.88
N ASN A 50 -35.62 15.58 -35.83
CA ASN A 50 -36.77 16.50 -35.92
C ASN A 50 -36.35 17.97 -36.04
N ASP A 51 -35.20 18.38 -35.49
CA ASP A 51 -34.66 19.73 -35.69
C ASP A 51 -34.28 20.03 -37.17
N ARG A 52 -34.37 19.04 -38.08
CA ARG A 52 -34.19 19.25 -39.52
C ARG A 52 -35.47 19.67 -40.27
N LEU A 53 -36.67 19.55 -39.69
CA LEU A 53 -37.93 19.56 -40.44
C LEU A 53 -39.12 20.20 -39.68
N ILE A 54 -38.93 21.34 -39.02
CA ILE A 54 -40.04 22.15 -38.52
C ILE A 54 -40.04 23.47 -39.33
N ASP A 55 -41.16 23.76 -40.00
CA ASP A 55 -41.44 24.97 -40.81
C ASP A 55 -40.58 25.21 -42.06
N GLY A 56 -39.97 24.18 -42.65
CA GLY A 56 -39.20 24.31 -43.90
C GLY A 56 -37.90 25.13 -43.77
N ILE A 57 -37.58 25.61 -42.57
CA ILE A 57 -36.37 26.34 -42.24
C ILE A 57 -35.45 25.39 -41.47
N ALA A 58 -34.24 25.19 -42.00
CA ALA A 58 -33.22 24.38 -41.33
C ALA A 58 -32.75 25.07 -40.05
N GLN A 59 -33.31 24.68 -38.89
CA GLN A 59 -32.72 25.05 -37.60
C GLN A 59 -31.36 24.35 -37.44
N PRO A 60 -30.38 24.99 -36.77
CA PRO A 60 -29.11 24.34 -36.49
C PRO A 60 -29.37 23.09 -35.66
N ILE A 61 -28.89 21.94 -36.15
CA ILE A 61 -28.84 20.67 -35.41
C ILE A 61 -28.47 20.98 -33.96
N ASP A 62 -29.31 20.64 -32.97
CA ASP A 62 -28.95 20.79 -31.56
C ASP A 62 -27.86 19.75 -31.22
N ARG A 63 -26.64 20.02 -31.71
CA ARG A 63 -25.43 19.27 -31.38
C ARG A 63 -25.22 19.25 -29.87
N ARG A 64 -25.77 20.22 -29.13
CA ARG A 64 -25.69 20.29 -27.67
C ARG A 64 -26.56 19.22 -27.01
N ALA A 65 -27.62 18.69 -27.64
CA ALA A 65 -28.42 17.62 -27.05
C ALA A 65 -27.62 16.31 -26.86
N THR A 66 -26.84 15.90 -27.86
CA THR A 66 -25.94 14.73 -27.71
C THR A 66 -24.85 14.99 -26.69
N TRP A 67 -24.24 16.19 -26.68
CA TRP A 67 -23.23 16.53 -25.68
C TRP A 67 -23.79 16.59 -24.26
N ARG A 68 -25.04 17.05 -24.08
CA ARG A 68 -25.76 16.99 -22.80
C ARG A 68 -25.98 15.56 -22.36
N LEU A 69 -26.47 14.67 -23.25
CA LEU A 69 -26.60 13.24 -22.94
C LEU A 69 -25.26 12.64 -22.52
N VAL A 70 -24.20 12.88 -23.29
CA VAL A 70 -22.86 12.36 -23.00
C VAL A 70 -22.37 12.86 -21.64
N PHE A 71 -22.48 14.16 -21.39
CA PHE A 71 -22.07 14.77 -20.13
C PHE A 71 -22.86 14.20 -18.94
N ILE A 72 -24.18 14.05 -19.07
CA ILE A 72 -25.05 13.54 -18.00
C ILE A 72 -24.79 12.04 -17.76
N ALA A 73 -24.65 11.24 -18.82
CA ALA A 73 -24.29 9.83 -18.73
C ALA A 73 -22.91 9.66 -18.09
N TRP A 74 -21.94 10.47 -18.50
CA TRP A 74 -20.61 10.53 -17.89
C TRP A 74 -20.68 10.93 -16.41
N LEU A 75 -21.46 11.95 -16.05
CA LEU A 75 -21.59 12.41 -14.67
C LEU A 75 -22.17 11.32 -13.76
N PHE A 76 -23.32 10.74 -14.12
CA PHE A 76 -23.93 9.68 -13.29
C PHE A 76 -23.14 8.38 -13.35
N GLY A 77 -22.52 8.06 -14.48
CA GLY A 77 -21.56 6.98 -14.58
C GLY A 77 -20.38 7.18 -13.62
N SER A 78 -19.81 8.37 -13.59
CA SER A 78 -18.70 8.72 -12.69
C SER A 78 -19.11 8.63 -11.23
N LEU A 79 -20.33 9.07 -10.87
CA LEU A 79 -20.85 8.92 -9.51
C LEU A 79 -21.03 7.45 -9.11
N ARG A 80 -21.52 6.60 -10.04
CA ARG A 80 -21.59 5.15 -9.83
C ARG A 80 -20.20 4.57 -9.59
N TRP A 81 -19.24 4.89 -10.44
CA TRP A 81 -17.86 4.42 -10.32
C TRP A 81 -17.19 4.92 -9.04
N LEU A 82 -17.45 6.15 -8.64
CA LEU A 82 -16.93 6.72 -7.40
C LEU A 82 -17.35 5.87 -6.21
N TRP A 83 -18.61 5.45 -6.14
CA TRP A 83 -19.06 4.53 -5.08
C TRP A 83 -18.43 3.14 -5.20
N LEU A 84 -18.46 2.54 -6.40
CA LEU A 84 -17.94 1.18 -6.65
C LEU A 84 -16.44 1.04 -6.34
N GLU A 85 -15.68 2.12 -6.55
CA GLU A 85 -14.23 2.16 -6.36
C GLU A 85 -13.82 2.85 -5.05
N SER A 86 -14.77 3.12 -4.16
CA SER A 86 -14.49 3.82 -2.89
C SER A 86 -13.42 3.15 -2.02
N TRP A 87 -13.20 1.86 -2.24
CA TRP A 87 -12.12 1.08 -1.63
C TRP A 87 -10.70 1.55 -2.05
N ILE A 88 -10.55 2.25 -3.17
CA ILE A 88 -9.26 2.81 -3.64
C ILE A 88 -8.88 4.06 -2.86
N GLY A 89 -9.84 4.75 -2.22
CA GLY A 89 -9.59 5.99 -1.49
C GLY A 89 -8.41 5.92 -0.50
N PRO A 90 -8.35 4.91 0.40
CA PRO A 90 -7.21 4.71 1.31
C PRO A 90 -5.86 4.45 0.63
N VAL A 91 -5.86 4.00 -0.63
CA VAL A 91 -4.65 3.77 -1.44
C VAL A 91 -4.22 5.04 -2.17
N SER A 92 -5.17 5.77 -2.75
CA SER A 92 -4.92 7.03 -3.46
C SER A 92 -6.10 8.00 -3.38
N ASP A 93 -5.94 9.04 -2.55
CA ASP A 93 -6.94 10.11 -2.33
C ASP A 93 -7.38 10.80 -3.64
N TYR A 94 -6.45 10.98 -4.59
CA TYR A 94 -6.69 11.65 -5.87
C TYR A 94 -6.88 10.68 -7.03
N GLY A 95 -6.21 9.53 -7.00
CA GLY A 95 -6.32 8.50 -8.03
C GLY A 95 -7.71 7.90 -8.10
N TRP A 96 -8.36 7.71 -6.95
CA TRP A 96 -9.73 7.18 -6.88
C TRP A 96 -10.76 8.03 -7.66
N PRO A 97 -10.97 9.33 -7.35
CA PRO A 97 -11.93 10.13 -8.11
C PRO A 97 -11.53 10.31 -9.58
N ALA A 98 -10.21 10.33 -9.88
CA ALA A 98 -9.73 10.40 -11.26
C ALA A 98 -10.10 9.14 -12.07
N LEU A 99 -9.88 7.95 -11.49
CA LEU A 99 -10.24 6.68 -12.12
C LEU A 99 -11.75 6.60 -12.34
N ALA A 100 -12.55 6.97 -11.33
CA ALA A 100 -14.01 6.97 -11.44
C ALA A 100 -14.52 7.87 -12.57
N ILE A 101 -13.92 9.05 -12.75
CA ILE A 101 -14.21 9.97 -13.85
C ILE A 101 -13.89 9.35 -15.21
N VAL A 102 -12.74 8.70 -15.33
CA VAL A 102 -12.32 8.03 -16.56
C VAL A 102 -13.23 6.85 -16.88
N MET A 103 -13.56 6.02 -15.89
CA MET A 103 -14.43 4.86 -16.07
C MET A 103 -15.88 5.26 -16.38
N GLY A 104 -16.38 6.35 -15.78
CA GLY A 104 -17.67 6.94 -16.12
C GLY A 104 -17.76 7.41 -17.57
N ALA A 105 -16.64 7.71 -18.23
CA ALA A 105 -16.64 8.18 -19.61
C ALA A 105 -17.14 7.10 -20.58
N PHE A 106 -17.01 5.82 -20.23
CA PHE A 106 -17.50 4.70 -21.05
C PHE A 106 -19.02 4.65 -21.18
N ASP A 107 -19.76 5.10 -20.15
CA ASP A 107 -21.22 5.27 -20.22
C ASP A 107 -21.57 6.38 -21.24
N GLY A 108 -20.75 7.43 -21.29
CA GLY A 108 -20.81 8.48 -22.31
C GLY A 108 -20.46 7.99 -23.72
N VAL A 109 -19.42 7.15 -23.85
CA VAL A 109 -19.02 6.52 -25.12
C VAL A 109 -20.14 5.64 -25.68
N PHE A 110 -20.76 4.81 -24.83
CA PHE A 110 -21.93 4.02 -25.20
C PHE A 110 -23.08 4.91 -25.67
N ALA A 111 -23.42 5.95 -24.90
CA ALA A 111 -24.51 6.86 -25.21
C ALA A 111 -24.31 7.62 -26.53
N VAL A 112 -23.09 8.08 -26.82
CA VAL A 112 -22.79 8.76 -28.09
C VAL A 112 -22.80 7.79 -29.27
N ALA A 113 -22.23 6.59 -29.11
CA ALA A 113 -22.21 5.56 -30.14
C ALA A 113 -23.63 5.19 -30.56
N LEU A 114 -24.50 4.90 -29.59
CA LEU A 114 -25.88 4.51 -29.87
C LEU A 114 -26.69 5.68 -30.46
N SER A 115 -26.59 6.90 -29.92
CA SER A 115 -27.33 8.06 -30.45
C SER A 115 -26.91 8.44 -31.88
N ARG A 116 -25.64 8.21 -32.26
CA ARG A 116 -25.18 8.40 -33.64
C ARG A 116 -25.87 7.46 -34.62
N THR A 117 -26.07 6.19 -34.23
CA THR A 117 -26.78 5.23 -35.10
C THR A 117 -28.25 5.59 -35.30
N GLU A 118 -28.89 6.21 -34.31
CA GLU A 118 -30.26 6.69 -34.40
C GLU A 118 -30.41 7.88 -35.34
N SER A 119 -29.41 8.76 -35.44
CA SER A 119 -29.47 9.95 -36.29
C SER A 119 -29.31 9.67 -37.80
N GLY A 120 -28.95 8.44 -38.20
CA GLY A 120 -28.60 8.06 -39.57
C GLY A 120 -29.66 7.27 -40.32
N LYS A 121 -29.72 7.42 -41.66
CA LYS A 121 -30.59 6.57 -42.50
C LYS A 121 -30.06 5.13 -42.62
N ARG A 122 -28.75 4.92 -42.51
CA ARG A 122 -28.08 3.63 -42.76
C ARG A 122 -28.45 2.55 -41.76
N TYR A 123 -28.37 2.88 -40.46
CA TYR A 123 -28.60 1.92 -39.37
C TYR A 123 -30.05 1.91 -38.88
N ARG A 124 -30.92 2.77 -39.42
CA ARG A 124 -32.36 2.83 -39.08
C ARG A 124 -33.10 1.51 -39.34
N ASN A 125 -32.61 0.71 -40.29
CA ASN A 125 -33.20 -0.59 -40.63
C ASN A 125 -32.77 -1.70 -39.66
N TRP A 126 -31.75 -1.49 -38.84
CA TRP A 126 -31.29 -2.46 -37.85
C TRP A 126 -32.13 -2.30 -36.57
N PRO A 127 -32.63 -3.41 -35.98
CA PRO A 127 -33.34 -3.34 -34.70
C PRO A 127 -32.50 -2.64 -33.63
N LEU A 128 -33.14 -1.83 -32.78
CA LEU A 128 -32.46 -1.16 -31.67
C LEU A 128 -31.77 -2.15 -30.73
N ALA A 129 -32.41 -3.30 -30.48
CA ALA A 129 -31.84 -4.44 -29.76
C ALA A 129 -30.43 -4.81 -30.25
N VAL A 130 -30.30 -5.11 -31.54
CA VAL A 130 -29.04 -5.54 -32.16
C VAL A 130 -27.96 -4.48 -32.02
N ARG A 131 -28.30 -3.22 -32.29
CA ARG A 131 -27.34 -2.10 -32.18
C ARG A 131 -26.87 -1.88 -30.75
N ALA A 132 -27.80 -1.88 -29.78
CA ALA A 132 -27.47 -1.73 -28.38
C ALA A 132 -26.60 -2.90 -27.86
N GLY A 133 -26.93 -4.14 -28.24
CA GLY A 133 -26.13 -5.32 -27.92
C GLY A 133 -24.69 -5.24 -28.44
N ILE A 134 -24.52 -4.96 -29.73
CA ILE A 134 -23.18 -4.86 -30.36
C ILE A 134 -22.36 -3.74 -29.71
N ILE A 135 -22.94 -2.55 -29.57
CA ILE A 135 -22.24 -1.38 -29.02
C ILE A 135 -21.83 -1.63 -27.57
N LEU A 136 -22.73 -2.19 -26.73
CA LEU A 136 -22.42 -2.47 -25.33
C LEU A 136 -21.29 -3.50 -25.20
N CYS A 137 -21.38 -4.61 -25.94
CA CYS A 137 -20.33 -5.64 -25.91
C CYS A 137 -18.99 -5.07 -26.40
N GLY A 138 -18.99 -4.33 -27.51
CA GLY A 138 -17.77 -3.74 -28.06
C GLY A 138 -17.12 -2.69 -27.15
N SER A 139 -17.91 -1.79 -26.55
CA SER A 139 -17.39 -0.75 -25.66
C SER A 139 -16.86 -1.32 -24.34
N GLU A 140 -17.57 -2.29 -23.76
CA GLU A 140 -17.17 -2.91 -22.49
C GLU A 140 -15.99 -3.84 -22.65
N TRP A 141 -15.88 -4.55 -23.78
CA TRP A 141 -14.67 -5.30 -24.11
C TRP A 141 -13.46 -4.35 -24.25
N PHE A 142 -13.61 -3.23 -24.95
CA PHE A 142 -12.53 -2.24 -25.07
C PHE A 142 -12.08 -1.71 -23.69
N ARG A 143 -13.03 -1.39 -22.81
CA ARG A 143 -12.76 -0.96 -21.42
C ARG A 143 -12.03 -2.04 -20.61
N SER A 144 -12.52 -3.27 -20.67
CA SER A 144 -12.02 -4.38 -19.85
C SER A 144 -10.71 -4.98 -20.35
N ARG A 145 -10.38 -4.84 -21.64
CA ARG A 145 -9.23 -5.52 -22.27
C ARG A 145 -8.13 -4.61 -22.81
N VAL A 146 -8.49 -3.44 -23.35
CA VAL A 146 -7.57 -2.61 -24.16
C VAL A 146 -7.24 -1.30 -23.47
N PHE A 147 -8.24 -0.62 -22.91
CA PHE A 147 -8.01 0.66 -22.25
C PHE A 147 -7.16 0.48 -20.98
N MET A 148 -6.01 1.16 -20.91
CA MET A 148 -5.05 1.08 -19.78
C MET A 148 -4.69 -0.36 -19.40
N ASP A 149 -4.31 -1.17 -20.39
CA ASP A 149 -4.05 -2.61 -20.29
C ASP A 149 -5.22 -3.49 -19.78
N GLY A 150 -6.39 -2.87 -19.58
CA GLY A 150 -7.66 -3.51 -19.28
C GLY A 150 -8.05 -3.40 -17.81
N TYR A 151 -9.31 -3.02 -17.56
CA TYR A 151 -9.90 -2.98 -16.23
C TYR A 151 -11.20 -3.81 -16.17
N PRO A 152 -11.11 -5.15 -16.00
CA PRO A 152 -12.22 -6.09 -16.16
C PRO A 152 -13.13 -6.18 -14.92
N TRP A 153 -13.42 -5.04 -14.30
CA TRP A 153 -14.38 -4.92 -13.19
C TRP A 153 -15.74 -4.39 -13.67
N PHE A 154 -16.79 -4.84 -13.00
CA PHE A 154 -18.20 -4.45 -13.19
C PHE A 154 -18.71 -4.55 -14.63
N MET A 155 -18.31 -5.60 -15.35
CA MET A 155 -18.83 -5.84 -16.69
C MET A 155 -20.33 -6.19 -16.64
N PRO A 156 -21.14 -5.83 -17.65
CA PRO A 156 -22.59 -6.04 -17.61
C PRO A 156 -23.04 -7.49 -17.39
N ALA A 157 -22.22 -8.46 -17.79
CA ALA A 157 -22.51 -9.87 -17.60
C ALA A 157 -22.07 -10.40 -16.22
N GLN A 158 -21.14 -9.76 -15.51
CA GLN A 158 -20.55 -10.31 -14.29
C GLN A 158 -21.57 -10.69 -13.20
N PRO A 159 -22.61 -9.86 -12.92
CA PRO A 159 -23.65 -10.22 -11.97
C PRO A 159 -24.41 -11.51 -12.31
N LEU A 160 -24.38 -11.94 -13.57
CA LEU A 160 -25.20 -13.04 -14.07
C LEU A 160 -24.59 -14.43 -13.81
N ILE A 161 -23.46 -14.53 -13.10
CA ILE A 161 -22.76 -15.80 -12.86
C ILE A 161 -23.62 -16.83 -12.11
N ASP A 162 -24.55 -16.36 -11.28
CA ASP A 162 -25.47 -17.22 -10.52
C ASP A 162 -26.62 -17.75 -11.40
N PHE A 163 -26.88 -17.15 -12.56
CA PHE A 163 -27.76 -17.74 -13.59
C PHE A 163 -26.97 -18.78 -14.38
N SER A 164 -26.73 -19.93 -13.74
CA SER A 164 -25.81 -20.96 -14.23
C SER A 164 -26.01 -21.28 -15.72
N TRP A 165 -27.25 -21.50 -16.18
CA TRP A 165 -27.55 -21.78 -17.59
C TRP A 165 -27.14 -20.65 -18.54
N LEU A 166 -27.41 -19.38 -18.19
CA LEU A 166 -27.00 -18.25 -19.02
C LEU A 166 -25.48 -18.08 -19.02
N ALA A 167 -24.84 -18.26 -17.86
CA ALA A 167 -23.41 -18.10 -17.69
C ALA A 167 -22.60 -19.09 -18.54
N GLN A 168 -23.14 -20.29 -18.81
CA GLN A 168 -22.42 -21.33 -19.56
C GLN A 168 -21.96 -20.90 -20.95
N GLY A 169 -22.66 -19.97 -21.61
CA GLY A 169 -22.24 -19.44 -22.92
C GLY A 169 -20.88 -18.72 -22.90
N ALA A 170 -20.34 -18.40 -21.72
CA ALA A 170 -19.00 -17.83 -21.59
C ALA A 170 -17.90 -18.78 -22.07
N ASP A 171 -18.13 -20.10 -22.06
CA ASP A 171 -17.19 -21.07 -22.62
C ASP A 171 -17.05 -20.95 -24.16
N MET A 172 -17.95 -20.23 -24.82
CA MET A 172 -17.89 -19.93 -26.25
C MET A 172 -17.31 -18.55 -26.54
N ILE A 173 -17.83 -17.53 -25.86
CA ILE A 173 -17.61 -16.12 -26.24
C ILE A 173 -17.02 -15.26 -25.11
N GLY A 174 -16.73 -15.85 -23.95
CA GLY A 174 -16.23 -15.15 -22.77
C GLY A 174 -17.28 -14.29 -22.07
N VAL A 175 -16.95 -13.84 -20.85
CA VAL A 175 -17.81 -12.95 -20.05
C VAL A 175 -18.06 -11.61 -20.74
N ALA A 176 -17.05 -11.06 -21.42
CA ALA A 176 -17.17 -9.82 -22.18
C ALA A 176 -18.13 -9.97 -23.38
N GLY A 177 -18.10 -11.13 -24.06
CA GLY A 177 -19.01 -11.47 -25.15
C GLY A 177 -20.45 -11.61 -24.68
N LEU A 178 -20.68 -12.26 -23.53
CA LEU A 178 -22.01 -12.38 -22.92
C LEU A 178 -22.64 -11.02 -22.55
N GLY A 179 -21.83 -9.96 -22.43
CA GLY A 179 -22.31 -8.58 -22.26
C GLY A 179 -23.26 -8.10 -23.38
N ILE A 180 -23.32 -8.82 -24.52
CA ILE A 180 -24.30 -8.57 -25.58
C ILE A 180 -25.75 -8.77 -25.11
N ILE A 181 -26.01 -9.69 -24.17
CA ILE A 181 -27.36 -10.06 -23.73
C ILE A 181 -28.09 -8.90 -23.04
N PRO A 182 -27.52 -8.23 -22.02
CA PRO A 182 -28.11 -7.01 -21.45
C PRO A 182 -28.43 -5.94 -22.49
N GLY A 183 -27.54 -5.73 -23.48
CA GLY A 183 -27.76 -4.74 -24.53
C GLY A 183 -28.91 -5.11 -25.49
N LEU A 184 -29.03 -6.40 -25.85
CA LEU A 184 -30.14 -6.92 -26.66
C LEU A 184 -31.50 -6.74 -25.95
N ILE A 185 -31.55 -7.02 -24.64
CA ILE A 185 -32.77 -6.86 -23.83
C ILE A 185 -33.12 -5.38 -23.71
N ALA A 186 -32.16 -4.53 -23.35
CA ALA A 186 -32.36 -3.10 -23.22
C ALA A 186 -32.91 -2.47 -24.52
N GLY A 187 -32.30 -2.79 -25.67
CA GLY A 187 -32.76 -2.28 -26.96
C GLY A 187 -34.09 -2.87 -27.43
N MET A 188 -34.42 -4.12 -27.05
CA MET A 188 -35.73 -4.72 -27.30
C MET A 188 -36.82 -3.98 -26.51
N LEU A 189 -36.64 -3.82 -25.19
CA LEU A 189 -37.59 -3.15 -24.31
C LEU A 189 -37.85 -1.72 -24.78
N VAL A 190 -36.79 -0.95 -25.06
CA VAL A 190 -36.93 0.40 -25.59
C VAL A 190 -37.63 0.40 -26.96
N GLY A 191 -37.30 -0.54 -27.85
CA GLY A 191 -37.98 -0.68 -29.14
C GLY A 191 -39.49 -0.95 -29.02
N ILE A 192 -39.93 -1.63 -27.96
CA ILE A 192 -41.33 -1.90 -27.66
C ILE A 192 -42.02 -0.65 -27.09
N ILE A 193 -41.41 0.03 -26.12
CA ILE A 193 -42.08 1.10 -25.37
C ILE A 193 -42.01 2.47 -26.05
N ALA A 194 -40.96 2.75 -26.84
CA ALA A 194 -40.66 4.10 -27.33
C ALA A 194 -41.05 4.30 -28.81
N PRO A 195 -41.97 5.23 -29.15
CA PRO A 195 -42.35 5.54 -30.52
C PRO A 195 -41.23 6.25 -31.33
N PRO A 196 -41.12 6.03 -32.66
CA PRO A 196 -41.81 4.99 -33.42
C PRO A 196 -41.25 3.60 -33.09
N ARG A 197 -42.17 2.63 -32.99
CA ARG A 197 -41.89 1.20 -32.81
C ARG A 197 -41.36 0.60 -34.12
N THR A 198 -40.21 1.05 -34.60
CA THR A 198 -39.62 0.57 -35.85
C THR A 198 -38.86 -0.74 -35.61
N ARG A 199 -39.19 -1.80 -36.35
CA ARG A 199 -38.49 -3.10 -36.32
C ARG A 199 -38.39 -3.76 -34.92
N TRP A 200 -39.21 -3.34 -33.95
CA TRP A 200 -39.20 -3.90 -32.59
C TRP A 200 -39.50 -5.40 -32.58
N ARG A 201 -40.41 -5.88 -33.46
CA ARG A 201 -40.70 -7.32 -33.61
C ARG A 201 -39.45 -8.10 -34.02
N ALA A 202 -38.69 -7.58 -34.98
CA ALA A 202 -37.42 -8.21 -35.38
C ALA A 202 -36.40 -8.18 -34.22
N GLY A 203 -36.33 -7.07 -33.48
CA GLY A 203 -35.51 -6.99 -32.26
C GLY A 203 -35.92 -8.04 -31.22
N ALA A 204 -37.22 -8.18 -30.96
CA ALA A 204 -37.76 -9.16 -30.02
C ALA A 204 -37.47 -10.61 -30.47
N VAL A 205 -37.62 -10.91 -31.76
CA VAL A 205 -37.26 -12.23 -32.32
C VAL A 205 -35.77 -12.51 -32.13
N VAL A 206 -34.88 -11.58 -32.47
CA VAL A 206 -33.44 -11.77 -32.31
C VAL A 206 -33.06 -11.93 -30.84
N THR A 207 -33.54 -11.06 -29.96
CA THR A 207 -33.25 -11.14 -28.51
C THR A 207 -33.77 -12.45 -27.93
N THR A 208 -34.99 -12.86 -28.24
CA THR A 208 -35.58 -14.11 -27.75
C THR A 208 -34.82 -15.32 -28.30
N ALA A 209 -34.47 -15.33 -29.59
CA ALA A 209 -33.67 -16.40 -30.17
C ALA A 209 -32.31 -16.52 -29.50
N CYS A 210 -31.60 -15.41 -29.26
CA CYS A 210 -30.31 -15.42 -28.57
C CYS A 210 -30.44 -15.93 -27.13
N LEU A 211 -31.49 -15.52 -26.41
CA LEU A 211 -31.75 -15.99 -25.04
C LEU A 211 -32.08 -17.48 -25.00
N VAL A 212 -32.96 -17.95 -25.89
CA VAL A 212 -33.33 -19.38 -25.99
C VAL A 212 -32.10 -20.21 -26.36
N LEU A 213 -31.26 -19.73 -27.29
CA LEU A 213 -30.02 -20.40 -27.64
C LEU A 213 -29.03 -20.44 -26.47
N ALA A 214 -28.83 -19.33 -25.75
CA ALA A 214 -27.91 -19.28 -24.61
C ALA A 214 -28.39 -20.17 -23.46
N LEU A 215 -29.67 -20.10 -23.11
CA LEU A 215 -30.27 -20.92 -22.05
C LEU A 215 -30.32 -22.40 -22.46
N GLY A 216 -30.70 -22.70 -23.70
CA GLY A 216 -30.71 -24.05 -24.24
C GLY A 216 -29.31 -24.65 -24.28
N TYR A 217 -28.32 -23.91 -24.77
CA TYR A 217 -26.93 -24.31 -24.74
C TYR A 217 -26.47 -24.60 -23.31
N GLY A 218 -26.72 -23.69 -22.36
CA GLY A 218 -26.34 -23.93 -20.97
C GLY A 218 -27.09 -25.07 -20.29
N PHE A 219 -28.31 -25.37 -20.69
CA PHE A 219 -29.06 -26.52 -20.18
C PHE A 219 -28.50 -27.86 -20.71
N PHE A 220 -28.19 -27.94 -22.02
CA PHE A 220 -27.75 -29.18 -22.66
C PHE A 220 -26.24 -29.41 -22.62
N CYS A 221 -25.43 -28.34 -22.59
CA CYS A 221 -23.98 -28.39 -22.69
C CYS A 221 -23.27 -28.04 -21.38
N ALA A 222 -24.00 -27.76 -20.29
CA ALA A 222 -23.38 -27.65 -18.97
C ALA A 222 -22.67 -28.97 -18.61
N PRO A 223 -21.40 -28.93 -18.19
CA PRO A 223 -20.65 -30.12 -17.84
C PRO A 223 -21.22 -30.75 -16.57
N THR A 224 -21.10 -32.07 -16.49
CA THR A 224 -21.41 -32.85 -15.29
C THR A 224 -20.12 -33.20 -14.57
N THR A 225 -19.99 -32.77 -13.32
CA THR A 225 -18.81 -33.05 -12.48
C THR A 225 -18.94 -34.31 -11.62
N LYS A 226 -20.04 -35.06 -11.75
CA LYS A 226 -20.36 -36.22 -10.90
C LYS A 226 -19.36 -37.37 -11.02
N ASP A 227 -18.87 -37.61 -12.23
CA ASP A 227 -17.95 -38.72 -12.53
C ASP A 227 -16.49 -38.25 -12.65
N CYS A 228 -16.23 -36.98 -12.30
CA CYS A 228 -14.89 -36.44 -12.31
C CYS A 228 -14.10 -36.95 -11.10
N ASP A 229 -12.83 -37.21 -11.36
CA ASP A 229 -11.84 -37.43 -10.34
C ASP A 229 -11.73 -36.24 -9.38
N ILE A 230 -11.68 -36.49 -8.07
CA ILE A 230 -11.57 -35.44 -7.04
C ILE A 230 -10.11 -35.19 -6.66
N PHE A 231 -9.75 -33.91 -6.58
CA PHE A 231 -8.49 -33.42 -6.04
C PHE A 231 -8.76 -32.60 -4.78
N LYS A 232 -8.25 -33.07 -3.63
CA LYS A 232 -8.52 -32.48 -2.32
C LYS A 232 -7.47 -31.44 -1.97
N VAL A 233 -7.89 -30.21 -1.70
CA VAL A 233 -6.97 -29.10 -1.39
C VAL A 233 -7.32 -28.46 -0.06
N LEU A 234 -6.37 -28.43 0.87
CA LEU A 234 -6.49 -27.72 2.14
C LEU A 234 -6.05 -26.27 1.93
N VAL A 235 -6.95 -25.32 2.16
CA VAL A 235 -6.62 -23.88 2.11
C VAL A 235 -6.61 -23.28 3.51
N ILE A 236 -5.62 -22.42 3.75
CA ILE A 236 -5.48 -21.65 4.99
C ILE A 236 -5.74 -20.18 4.68
N GLN A 237 -6.67 -19.57 5.40
CA GLN A 237 -6.96 -18.15 5.35
C GLN A 237 -6.35 -17.49 6.59
N THR A 238 -5.31 -16.69 6.39
CA THR A 238 -4.42 -16.23 7.47
C THR A 238 -4.89 -14.95 8.17
N ASN A 239 -5.75 -14.15 7.54
CA ASN A 239 -6.26 -12.87 8.06
C ASN A 239 -5.17 -11.89 8.57
N VAL A 240 -4.01 -11.86 7.92
CA VAL A 240 -2.92 -10.97 8.26
C VAL A 240 -3.23 -9.56 7.74
N ALA A 241 -3.15 -8.56 8.61
CA ALA A 241 -3.42 -7.17 8.26
C ALA A 241 -2.50 -6.65 7.14
N GLN A 242 -3.03 -5.81 6.24
CA GLN A 242 -2.27 -5.31 5.09
C GLN A 242 -1.06 -4.45 5.50
N SER A 243 -1.17 -3.71 6.61
CA SER A 243 -0.06 -2.97 7.21
C SER A 243 1.15 -3.85 7.51
N ASN A 244 0.92 -5.09 7.91
CA ASN A 244 1.96 -6.05 8.26
C ASN A 244 2.74 -6.51 7.04
N LYS A 245 2.15 -6.41 5.84
CA LYS A 245 2.78 -6.79 4.58
C LYS A 245 3.50 -5.62 3.91
N MET A 246 3.04 -4.38 4.11
CA MET A 246 3.68 -3.19 3.54
C MET A 246 4.91 -2.71 4.33
N ALA A 247 4.92 -2.88 5.65
CA ALA A 247 6.05 -2.52 6.50
C ALA A 247 6.33 -3.60 7.57
N PRO A 248 6.67 -4.83 7.16
CA PRO A 248 6.84 -5.95 8.08
C PRO A 248 8.01 -5.75 9.05
N THR A 249 7.76 -5.82 10.36
CA THR A 249 8.82 -6.10 11.34
C THR A 249 9.14 -7.60 11.34
N ARG A 250 10.32 -7.97 11.85
CA ARG A 250 10.71 -9.38 11.99
C ARG A 250 9.70 -10.17 12.83
N GLU A 251 9.23 -9.58 13.93
CA GLU A 251 8.22 -10.18 14.81
C GLU A 251 6.88 -10.39 14.09
N MET A 252 6.44 -9.42 13.28
CA MET A 252 5.22 -9.53 12.49
C MET A 252 5.32 -10.63 11.43
N GLN A 253 6.48 -10.76 10.77
CA GLN A 253 6.75 -11.84 9.82
C GLN A 253 6.77 -13.21 10.50
N GLN A 254 7.39 -13.31 11.67
CA GLN A 254 7.41 -14.55 12.44
C GLN A 254 6.00 -14.94 12.89
N THR A 255 5.23 -13.99 13.43
CA THR A 255 3.84 -14.20 13.88
C THR A 255 2.95 -14.64 12.72
N GLN A 256 3.10 -14.02 11.55
CA GLN A 256 2.38 -14.40 10.33
C GLN A 256 2.67 -15.85 9.94
N PHE A 257 3.95 -16.25 9.94
CA PHE A 257 4.32 -17.62 9.62
C PHE A 257 3.82 -18.61 10.67
N ASP A 258 4.07 -18.35 11.94
CA ASP A 258 3.71 -19.24 13.05
C ASP A 258 2.19 -19.44 13.11
N GLY A 259 1.40 -18.39 12.83
CA GLY A 259 -0.05 -18.47 12.68
C GLY A 259 -0.46 -19.40 11.53
N ALA A 260 0.06 -19.16 10.32
CA ALA A 260 -0.24 -20.00 9.16
C ALA A 260 0.17 -21.47 9.36
N TYR A 261 1.34 -21.70 9.95
CA TYR A 261 1.84 -23.04 10.27
C TYR A 261 0.97 -23.73 11.32
N LYS A 262 0.63 -23.04 12.42
CA LYS A 262 -0.25 -23.56 13.47
C LYS A 262 -1.62 -23.93 12.93
N ALA A 263 -2.26 -23.04 12.16
CA ALA A 263 -3.55 -23.29 11.52
C ALA A 263 -3.48 -24.51 10.58
N THR A 264 -2.38 -24.66 9.83
CA THR A 264 -2.15 -25.83 8.97
C THR A 264 -2.08 -27.12 9.78
N MET A 265 -1.30 -27.15 10.86
CA MET A 265 -1.14 -28.34 11.70
C MET A 265 -2.44 -28.71 12.42
N GLU A 266 -3.22 -27.73 12.88
CA GLU A 266 -4.53 -27.94 13.48
C GLU A 266 -5.53 -28.54 12.48
N ALA A 267 -5.55 -28.00 11.25
CA ALA A 267 -6.37 -28.53 10.17
C ALA A 267 -5.98 -29.97 9.83
N LEU A 268 -4.70 -30.25 9.62
CA LEU A 268 -4.19 -31.59 9.30
C LEU A 268 -4.52 -32.61 10.38
N LYS A 269 -4.35 -32.26 11.67
CA LYS A 269 -4.74 -33.12 12.80
C LYS A 269 -6.24 -33.42 12.76
N THR A 270 -7.07 -32.41 12.50
CA THR A 270 -8.52 -32.56 12.41
C THR A 270 -8.92 -33.46 11.24
N LEU A 271 -8.28 -33.30 10.07
CA LEU A 271 -8.52 -34.12 8.89
C LEU A 271 -8.08 -35.56 9.09
N GLN A 272 -6.94 -35.78 9.74
CA GLN A 272 -6.44 -37.12 10.09
C GLN A 272 -7.43 -37.88 10.97
N LEU A 273 -8.04 -37.22 11.97
CA LEU A 273 -9.10 -37.80 12.80
C LEU A 273 -10.36 -38.19 12.01
N ARG A 274 -10.60 -37.53 10.86
CA ARG A 274 -11.72 -37.82 9.94
C ARG A 274 -11.35 -38.83 8.85
N GLY A 275 -10.10 -39.32 8.83
CA GLY A 275 -9.60 -40.20 7.75
C GLY A 275 -9.47 -39.48 6.40
N GLU A 276 -9.33 -38.15 6.41
CA GLU A 276 -9.15 -37.35 5.20
C GLU A 276 -7.72 -36.88 5.06
N ILE A 277 -7.17 -36.97 3.85
CA ILE A 277 -5.80 -36.54 3.53
C ILE A 277 -5.89 -35.56 2.35
N PRO A 278 -5.34 -34.34 2.46
CA PRO A 278 -5.26 -33.40 1.34
C PRO A 278 -4.19 -33.84 0.34
N ASP A 279 -4.45 -33.63 -0.95
CA ASP A 279 -3.46 -33.79 -2.02
C ASP A 279 -2.51 -32.58 -2.12
N LEU A 280 -2.95 -31.40 -1.65
CA LEU A 280 -2.21 -30.14 -1.68
C LEU A 280 -2.64 -29.24 -0.51
N ILE A 281 -1.68 -28.52 0.09
CA ILE A 281 -1.90 -27.43 1.04
C ILE A 281 -1.68 -26.10 0.31
N VAL A 282 -2.49 -25.09 0.57
CA VAL A 282 -2.38 -23.77 -0.09
C VAL A 282 -2.42 -22.65 0.92
N TRP A 283 -1.40 -21.79 0.84
CA TRP A 283 -1.33 -20.52 1.57
C TRP A 283 -1.46 -19.34 0.59
N PRO A 284 -2.07 -18.21 1.00
CA PRO A 284 -2.41 -17.11 0.09
C PRO A 284 -1.20 -16.34 -0.48
N GLU A 285 -1.49 -15.30 -1.26
CA GLU A 285 -0.49 -14.37 -1.81
C GLU A 285 0.34 -13.68 -0.71
N THR A 286 1.66 -13.65 -0.90
CA THR A 286 2.63 -13.08 0.05
C THR A 286 2.42 -13.59 1.48
N ALA A 287 2.01 -14.86 1.63
CA ALA A 287 1.80 -15.50 2.92
C ALA A 287 3.11 -16.03 3.50
N LEU A 288 4.07 -16.43 2.67
CA LEU A 288 5.42 -16.73 3.11
C LEU A 288 6.23 -15.41 3.17
N PRO A 289 6.56 -14.92 4.37
CA PRO A 289 7.42 -13.73 4.51
C PRO A 289 8.84 -14.05 4.05
N GLY A 290 9.63 -13.02 3.77
CA GLY A 290 11.03 -13.17 3.37
C GLY A 290 11.33 -12.65 1.97
N VAL A 291 12.54 -12.94 1.50
CA VAL A 291 13.06 -12.49 0.19
C VAL A 291 13.21 -13.64 -0.81
N GLY A 292 12.29 -14.60 -0.78
CA GLY A 292 12.24 -15.73 -1.71
C GLY A 292 12.92 -17.00 -1.21
N LEU A 293 12.87 -18.04 -2.05
CA LEU A 293 13.38 -19.39 -1.79
C LEU A 293 14.52 -19.81 -2.72
N GLU A 294 15.01 -18.87 -3.52
CA GLU A 294 16.19 -19.04 -4.37
C GLU A 294 17.42 -19.32 -3.51
N SER A 295 18.36 -20.12 -4.02
CA SER A 295 19.56 -20.49 -3.25
C SER A 295 20.37 -19.28 -2.79
N ASP A 296 20.57 -18.28 -3.66
CA ASP A 296 21.30 -17.05 -3.32
C ASP A 296 20.54 -16.21 -2.28
N ALA A 297 19.20 -16.18 -2.38
CA ALA A 297 18.36 -15.49 -1.41
C ALA A 297 18.39 -16.20 -0.04
N ILE A 298 18.34 -17.53 0.00
CA ILE A 298 18.47 -18.30 1.25
C ILE A 298 19.85 -18.09 1.88
N LEU A 299 20.92 -18.13 1.08
CA LEU A 299 22.28 -17.89 1.56
C LEU A 299 22.43 -16.49 2.15
N LEU A 300 21.96 -15.46 1.43
CA LEU A 300 22.00 -14.09 1.92
C LEU A 300 21.14 -13.90 3.18
N GLN A 301 19.95 -14.52 3.23
CA GLN A 301 19.09 -14.50 4.41
C GLN A 301 19.80 -15.12 5.61
N ARG A 302 20.51 -16.23 5.40
CA ARG A 302 21.29 -16.92 6.42
C ARG A 302 22.47 -16.09 6.91
N GLU A 303 23.27 -15.55 6.00
CA GLU A 303 24.42 -14.69 6.33
C GLU A 303 24.02 -13.46 7.13
N ARG A 304 22.81 -12.93 6.89
CA ARG A 304 22.30 -11.71 7.51
C ARG A 304 21.30 -11.93 8.64
N GLY A 305 21.10 -13.19 9.07
CA GLY A 305 20.14 -13.53 10.12
C GLY A 305 18.70 -13.07 9.82
N LEU A 306 18.35 -12.95 8.54
CA LEU A 306 17.00 -12.56 8.11
C LEU A 306 16.04 -13.73 8.28
N TRP A 307 14.82 -13.41 8.70
CA TRP A 307 13.74 -14.38 8.65
C TRP A 307 13.12 -14.38 7.25
N PRO A 308 12.90 -15.55 6.63
CA PRO A 308 13.17 -16.91 7.11
C PRO A 308 14.46 -17.54 6.58
N ALA A 309 15.50 -17.70 7.42
CA ALA A 309 16.74 -18.39 7.05
C ALA A 309 16.68 -19.93 7.24
N ASP A 310 17.03 -20.42 8.44
CA ASP A 310 17.36 -21.85 8.65
C ASP A 310 16.20 -22.67 9.27
N THR A 311 15.53 -22.15 10.30
CA THR A 311 14.50 -22.90 11.05
C THR A 311 13.22 -23.12 10.26
N LEU A 312 12.85 -22.15 9.43
CA LEU A 312 11.62 -22.17 8.64
C LEU A 312 11.72 -23.06 7.41
N SER A 313 12.86 -23.04 6.72
CA SER A 313 13.16 -23.97 5.63
C SER A 313 13.03 -25.41 6.13
N LEU A 314 13.50 -25.70 7.34
CA LEU A 314 13.33 -27.00 7.99
C LEU A 314 11.87 -27.31 8.39
N GLN A 315 11.14 -26.34 8.94
CA GLN A 315 9.72 -26.51 9.30
C GLN A 315 8.84 -26.74 8.07
N LEU A 316 9.05 -26.00 6.98
CA LEU A 316 8.35 -26.18 5.72
C LEU A 316 8.71 -27.52 5.07
N VAL A 317 9.99 -27.86 5.03
CA VAL A 317 10.45 -29.17 4.51
C VAL A 317 9.84 -30.30 5.32
N LYS A 318 9.79 -30.17 6.66
CA LYS A 318 9.15 -31.15 7.54
C LYS A 318 7.64 -31.24 7.28
N LEU A 319 6.93 -30.11 7.25
CA LEU A 319 5.51 -30.04 6.95
C LEU A 319 5.18 -30.77 5.64
N VAL A 320 5.96 -30.50 4.58
CA VAL A 320 5.77 -31.08 3.26
C VAL A 320 6.15 -32.56 3.21
N ASN A 321 7.23 -32.97 3.87
CA ASN A 321 7.66 -34.38 3.90
C ASN A 321 6.70 -35.27 4.71
N ASP A 322 6.19 -34.75 5.83
CA ASP A 322 5.35 -35.52 6.75
C ASP A 322 3.87 -35.55 6.32
N ASN A 323 3.46 -34.63 5.44
CA ASN A 323 2.05 -34.44 5.08
C ASN A 323 1.83 -34.38 3.55
N ALA A 324 1.72 -33.19 2.99
CA ALA A 324 1.39 -32.96 1.59
C ALA A 324 2.18 -31.76 1.03
N PRO A 325 2.37 -31.69 -0.31
CA PRO A 325 2.94 -30.53 -0.99
C PRO A 325 2.27 -29.21 -0.59
N LEU A 326 3.03 -28.12 -0.56
CA LEU A 326 2.55 -26.78 -0.20
C LEU A 326 2.70 -25.83 -1.38
N LEU A 327 1.61 -25.19 -1.81
CA LEU A 327 1.64 -24.03 -2.70
C LEU A 327 1.49 -22.75 -1.86
N VAL A 328 2.44 -21.82 -1.98
CA VAL A 328 2.45 -20.59 -1.18
C VAL A 328 2.90 -19.38 -1.97
N GLY A 329 2.27 -18.23 -1.73
CA GLY A 329 2.69 -16.96 -2.32
C GLY A 329 3.83 -16.30 -1.54
N SER A 330 4.85 -15.79 -2.25
CA SER A 330 5.98 -15.03 -1.68
C SER A 330 6.59 -14.07 -2.72
N GLY A 331 7.39 -13.11 -2.26
CA GLY A 331 8.27 -12.36 -3.14
C GLY A 331 9.39 -13.26 -3.69
N ALA A 332 9.85 -13.00 -4.91
CA ALA A 332 11.04 -13.64 -5.47
C ALA A 332 12.00 -12.57 -5.98
N TYR A 333 13.29 -12.75 -5.76
CA TYR A 333 14.30 -11.74 -6.07
C TYR A 333 15.44 -12.37 -6.86
N GLU A 334 15.78 -11.75 -7.99
CA GLU A 334 16.91 -12.16 -8.83
C GLU A 334 18.02 -11.11 -8.75
N GLY A 335 19.27 -11.58 -8.64
CA GLY A 335 20.41 -10.70 -8.41
C GLY A 335 20.39 -10.02 -7.04
N LEU A 336 19.70 -10.63 -6.06
CA LEU A 336 19.59 -10.10 -4.70
C LEU A 336 20.97 -10.02 -4.05
N ARG A 337 21.31 -8.83 -3.57
CA ARG A 337 22.62 -8.52 -3.01
C ARG A 337 22.52 -7.37 -2.02
N PHE A 338 23.61 -7.14 -1.32
CA PHE A 338 23.71 -6.06 -0.34
C PHE A 338 24.72 -5.01 -0.84
N GLU A 339 24.24 -3.82 -1.20
CA GLU A 339 25.04 -2.70 -1.69
C GLU A 339 24.84 -1.48 -0.80
N GLY A 340 25.92 -0.85 -0.33
CA GLY A 340 25.84 0.44 0.37
C GLY A 340 24.91 0.45 1.60
N ASN A 341 24.85 -0.66 2.33
CA ASN A 341 23.96 -0.87 3.48
C ASN A 341 22.46 -1.02 3.16
N ARG A 342 22.10 -1.34 1.91
CA ARG A 342 20.72 -1.60 1.46
C ARG A 342 20.65 -2.90 0.65
N TYR A 343 19.48 -3.52 0.61
CA TYR A 343 19.19 -4.58 -0.35
C TYR A 343 19.07 -3.96 -1.74
N ALA A 344 19.69 -4.63 -2.71
CA ALA A 344 19.55 -4.34 -4.13
C ALA A 344 19.20 -5.64 -4.84
N TRP A 345 18.44 -5.54 -5.91
CA TRP A 345 18.06 -6.65 -6.76
C TRP A 345 17.97 -6.19 -8.21
N ASP A 346 18.09 -7.12 -9.14
CA ASP A 346 17.91 -6.83 -10.56
C ASP A 346 16.44 -6.92 -10.95
N ARG A 347 15.72 -7.90 -10.39
CA ARG A 347 14.28 -8.12 -10.61
C ARG A 347 13.62 -8.62 -9.33
N HIS A 348 12.41 -8.13 -9.07
CA HIS A 348 11.57 -8.52 -7.94
C HIS A 348 10.21 -8.95 -8.47
N TYR A 349 9.70 -10.10 -8.04
CA TYR A 349 8.47 -10.69 -8.55
C TYR A 349 7.52 -11.05 -7.43
N ASN A 350 6.22 -10.97 -7.72
CA ASN A 350 5.19 -11.61 -6.93
C ASN A 350 4.98 -13.04 -7.46
N SER A 351 5.23 -14.04 -6.62
CA SER A 351 5.44 -15.42 -7.08
C SER A 351 4.68 -16.45 -6.25
N GLY A 352 4.32 -17.56 -6.89
CA GLY A 352 3.80 -18.76 -6.26
C GLY A 352 4.85 -19.88 -6.27
N TYR A 353 5.12 -20.46 -5.10
CA TYR A 353 6.06 -21.58 -4.94
C TYR A 353 5.32 -22.87 -4.60
N LEU A 354 5.53 -23.91 -5.39
CA LEU A 354 5.09 -25.28 -5.08
C LEU A 354 6.25 -26.05 -4.44
N LEU A 355 6.19 -26.21 -3.12
CA LEU A 355 7.12 -27.00 -2.33
C LEU A 355 6.74 -28.47 -2.37
N LYS A 356 7.74 -29.32 -2.63
CA LYS A 356 7.63 -30.77 -2.76
C LYS A 356 8.57 -31.47 -1.77
N SER A 357 8.30 -32.75 -1.54
CA SER A 357 9.15 -33.57 -0.67
C SER A 357 10.61 -33.58 -1.13
N GLY A 358 11.51 -33.61 -0.15
CA GLY A 358 12.96 -33.50 -0.34
C GLY A 358 13.49 -32.08 -0.51
N GLY A 359 12.69 -31.06 -0.16
CA GLY A 359 13.11 -29.64 -0.22
C GLY A 359 13.19 -29.06 -1.64
N ARG A 360 12.57 -29.73 -2.61
CA ARG A 360 12.48 -29.22 -3.99
C ARG A 360 11.31 -28.25 -4.11
N HIS A 361 11.46 -27.23 -4.95
CA HIS A 361 10.37 -26.32 -5.26
C HIS A 361 10.31 -25.98 -6.75
N GLU A 362 9.12 -25.64 -7.22
CA GLU A 362 8.87 -25.00 -8.52
C GLU A 362 8.28 -23.61 -8.28
N ARG A 363 8.56 -22.66 -9.18
CA ARG A 363 8.13 -21.25 -9.06
C ARG A 363 7.36 -20.83 -10.32
N VAL A 364 6.33 -20.02 -10.12
CA VAL A 364 5.66 -19.24 -11.17
C VAL A 364 5.55 -17.79 -10.73
N ASP A 365 5.76 -16.90 -11.68
CA ASP A 365 5.79 -15.45 -11.46
C ASP A 365 4.53 -14.82 -12.07
N LYS A 366 3.99 -13.79 -11.42
CA LYS A 366 2.81 -13.04 -11.89
C LYS A 366 3.06 -12.46 -13.30
N VAL A 367 2.18 -12.74 -14.26
CA VAL A 367 2.38 -12.37 -15.68
C VAL A 367 1.67 -11.07 -16.07
N VAL A 368 0.58 -10.71 -15.39
CA VAL A 368 -0.13 -9.45 -15.56
C VAL A 368 -0.18 -8.70 -14.23
N LEU A 369 0.55 -7.59 -14.16
CA LEU A 369 0.56 -6.71 -13.00
C LEU A 369 -0.77 -5.97 -12.86
N THR A 370 -1.18 -5.73 -11.62
CA THR A 370 -2.40 -5.01 -11.28
C THR A 370 -2.30 -3.55 -11.75
N PRO A 371 -3.17 -3.07 -12.65
CA PRO A 371 -3.18 -1.68 -13.08
C PRO A 371 -3.35 -0.73 -11.90
N PHE A 372 -2.51 0.30 -11.83
CA PHE A 372 -2.40 1.31 -10.78
C PHE A 372 -2.05 0.81 -9.36
N GLY A 373 -2.02 -0.51 -9.14
CA GLY A 373 -1.56 -1.10 -7.87
C GLY A 373 -0.12 -1.58 -7.90
N GLU A 374 0.35 -2.06 -9.06
CA GLU A 374 1.71 -2.60 -9.24
C GLU A 374 2.43 -1.99 -10.46
N THR A 375 1.70 -1.33 -11.35
CA THR A 375 2.24 -0.60 -12.51
C THR A 375 1.28 0.54 -12.86
N MET A 376 1.75 1.63 -13.46
CA MET A 376 0.87 2.60 -14.14
C MET A 376 0.85 2.32 -15.65
N PRO A 377 -0.23 1.74 -16.22
CA PRO A 377 -0.30 1.45 -17.65
C PRO A 377 0.01 2.67 -18.50
N TYR A 378 0.83 2.49 -19.53
CA TYR A 378 1.35 3.52 -20.45
C TYR A 378 2.28 4.57 -19.84
N ILE A 379 2.08 4.94 -18.57
CA ILE A 379 2.89 5.94 -17.86
C ILE A 379 4.22 5.35 -17.40
N SER A 380 4.27 4.05 -17.07
CA SER A 380 5.50 3.34 -16.70
C SER A 380 6.57 3.32 -17.81
N TYR A 381 6.19 3.59 -19.06
CA TYR A 381 7.15 3.83 -20.14
C TYR A 381 7.92 5.15 -19.98
N TRP A 382 7.42 6.09 -19.16
CA TRP A 382 8.01 7.41 -18.90
C TRP A 382 8.29 7.57 -17.40
N LYS A 383 9.41 7.01 -16.94
CA LYS A 383 9.81 6.96 -15.51
C LYS A 383 9.68 8.30 -14.75
N THR A 384 10.00 9.43 -15.38
CA THR A 384 9.87 10.75 -14.74
C THR A 384 8.41 11.13 -14.50
N LEU A 385 7.50 10.80 -15.43
CA LEU A 385 6.08 11.03 -15.25
C LEU A 385 5.50 10.08 -14.20
N GLU A 386 5.90 8.80 -14.24
CA GLU A 386 5.51 7.81 -13.24
C GLU A 386 5.91 8.25 -11.83
N GLN A 387 7.17 8.67 -11.64
CA GLN A 387 7.65 9.18 -10.36
C GLN A 387 6.88 10.44 -9.94
N ALA A 388 6.65 11.39 -10.85
CA ALA A 388 5.87 12.59 -10.53
C ALA A 388 4.43 12.27 -10.13
N MET A 389 3.80 11.26 -10.74
CA MET A 389 2.45 10.81 -10.36
C MET A 389 2.44 10.08 -9.02
N LEU A 390 3.45 9.26 -8.74
CA LEU A 390 3.64 8.60 -7.45
C LEU A 390 3.88 9.64 -6.33
N ASP A 391 4.73 10.63 -6.55
CA ASP A 391 4.99 11.71 -5.60
C ASP A 391 3.73 12.55 -5.33
N PHE A 392 2.90 12.76 -6.35
CA PHE A 392 1.67 13.55 -6.25
C PHE A 392 0.53 12.82 -5.54
N GLY A 393 0.36 11.51 -5.77
CA GLY A 393 -0.85 10.80 -5.35
C GLY A 393 -0.69 9.32 -5.01
N GLY A 394 0.53 8.77 -5.03
CA GLY A 394 0.85 7.36 -4.77
C GLY A 394 1.66 7.14 -3.49
N ARG A 395 1.18 7.67 -2.36
CA ARG A 395 1.88 7.55 -1.07
C ARG A 395 2.11 6.08 -0.70
N GLY A 396 3.38 5.67 -0.61
CA GLY A 396 3.76 4.32 -0.19
C GLY A 396 3.54 3.23 -1.26
N MET A 397 3.30 3.59 -2.52
CA MET A 397 3.34 2.66 -3.64
C MET A 397 4.74 2.67 -4.25
N GLU A 398 5.36 1.49 -4.31
CA GLU A 398 6.55 1.24 -5.11
C GLU A 398 6.16 0.32 -6.27
N PHE A 399 6.35 0.78 -7.50
CA PHE A 399 6.17 -0.06 -8.69
C PHE A 399 7.51 -0.68 -9.07
N ASP A 400 7.98 -1.59 -8.22
CA ASP A 400 9.27 -2.28 -8.35
C ASP A 400 9.12 -3.74 -8.84
N LEU A 401 7.89 -4.19 -9.08
CA LEU A 401 7.58 -5.53 -9.54
C LEU A 401 7.88 -5.72 -11.03
N SER A 402 8.52 -6.85 -11.33
CA SER A 402 8.81 -7.36 -12.66
C SER A 402 7.71 -8.32 -13.12
N THR A 403 7.45 -8.35 -14.42
CA THR A 403 6.50 -9.29 -15.04
C THR A 403 7.16 -10.63 -15.29
N GLY A 404 6.44 -11.72 -15.03
CA GLY A 404 6.87 -13.08 -15.40
C GLY A 404 7.11 -13.19 -16.90
N GLU A 405 8.23 -13.82 -17.30
CA GLU A 405 8.66 -13.86 -18.71
C GLU A 405 7.71 -14.65 -19.63
N ARG A 406 7.08 -15.71 -19.09
CA ARG A 406 6.08 -16.51 -19.81
C ARG A 406 5.11 -17.18 -18.85
N PRO A 407 3.85 -17.39 -19.26
CA PRO A 407 2.92 -18.27 -18.55
C PRO A 407 3.51 -19.69 -18.42
N ARG A 408 3.38 -20.29 -17.24
CA ARG A 408 3.77 -21.67 -16.95
C ARG A 408 2.78 -22.34 -16.01
N THR A 409 2.73 -23.65 -16.04
CA THR A 409 2.01 -24.49 -15.07
C THR A 409 2.97 -25.04 -14.02
N LEU A 410 2.45 -25.29 -12.81
CA LEU A 410 3.18 -26.05 -11.78
C LEU A 410 2.75 -27.51 -11.83
N SER A 411 3.71 -28.42 -11.82
CA SER A 411 3.44 -29.86 -11.96
C SER A 411 3.40 -30.55 -10.61
N LEU A 412 2.35 -31.31 -10.31
CA LEU A 412 2.23 -32.05 -9.05
C LEU A 412 1.97 -33.53 -9.30
N GLN A 413 2.86 -34.38 -8.79
CA GLN A 413 2.64 -35.82 -8.74
C GLN A 413 2.04 -36.19 -7.39
N THR A 414 0.79 -36.65 -7.38
CA THR A 414 0.16 -37.26 -6.20
C THR A 414 0.34 -38.77 -6.23
N ALA A 415 -0.07 -39.44 -5.15
CA ALA A 415 -0.10 -40.91 -5.08
C ALA A 415 -0.98 -41.55 -6.17
N LYS A 416 -1.95 -40.81 -6.72
CA LYS A 416 -2.93 -41.33 -7.68
C LYS A 416 -2.67 -40.88 -9.12
N ARG A 417 -2.11 -39.69 -9.32
CA ARG A 417 -2.08 -39.03 -10.65
C ARG A 417 -1.09 -37.88 -10.72
N HIS A 418 -0.79 -37.47 -11.94
CA HIS A 418 -0.20 -36.17 -12.23
C HIS A 418 -1.29 -35.10 -12.35
N VAL A 419 -1.07 -33.91 -11.77
CA VAL A 419 -1.97 -32.75 -11.82
C VAL A 419 -1.17 -31.51 -12.17
N ALA A 420 -1.57 -30.79 -13.21
CA ALA A 420 -0.99 -29.49 -13.57
C ALA A 420 -1.83 -28.33 -12.99
N LEU A 421 -1.17 -27.34 -12.39
CA LEU A 421 -1.81 -26.20 -11.74
C LEU A 421 -1.57 -24.91 -12.54
N ALA A 422 -2.64 -24.19 -12.85
CA ALA A 422 -2.57 -22.78 -13.25
C ALA A 422 -2.70 -21.91 -12.01
N VAL A 423 -1.76 -20.99 -11.78
CA VAL A 423 -1.70 -20.19 -10.55
C VAL A 423 -1.77 -18.69 -10.88
N PRO A 424 -2.96 -18.15 -11.22
CA PRO A 424 -3.14 -16.71 -11.34
C PRO A 424 -2.97 -16.07 -9.96
N ILE A 425 -2.20 -14.99 -9.86
CA ILE A 425 -1.93 -14.30 -8.59
C ILE A 425 -2.77 -13.03 -8.52
N CYS A 426 -3.52 -12.88 -7.42
CA CYS A 426 -4.33 -11.72 -7.10
C CYS A 426 -5.30 -11.39 -8.25
N PHE A 427 -5.24 -10.15 -8.72
CA PHE A 427 -6.07 -9.56 -9.78
C PHE A 427 -6.08 -10.34 -11.11
N GLU A 428 -5.11 -11.23 -11.38
CA GLU A 428 -5.04 -11.99 -12.64
C GLU A 428 -6.25 -12.89 -12.90
N ASP A 429 -6.97 -13.30 -11.86
CA ASP A 429 -8.19 -14.11 -12.03
C ASP A 429 -9.39 -13.29 -12.57
N THR A 430 -9.36 -11.98 -12.41
CA THR A 430 -10.32 -11.06 -13.05
C THR A 430 -10.01 -10.85 -14.53
N VAL A 431 -8.78 -11.14 -14.96
CA VAL A 431 -8.27 -10.90 -16.31
C VAL A 431 -8.36 -12.18 -17.15
N SER A 432 -9.36 -12.24 -18.05
CA SER A 432 -9.66 -13.46 -18.83
C SER A 432 -8.46 -13.98 -19.63
N ARG A 433 -7.70 -13.07 -20.28
CA ARG A 433 -6.52 -13.45 -21.06
C ARG A 433 -5.43 -14.08 -20.20
N ALA A 434 -5.23 -13.57 -18.98
CA ALA A 434 -4.13 -13.97 -18.12
C ALA A 434 -4.38 -15.41 -17.66
N THR A 435 -5.57 -15.64 -17.10
CA THR A 435 -5.98 -16.98 -16.67
C THR A 435 -6.05 -17.95 -17.85
N ARG A 436 -6.57 -17.54 -19.02
CA ARG A 436 -6.57 -18.37 -20.24
C ARG A 436 -5.15 -18.74 -20.67
N SER A 437 -4.20 -17.81 -20.59
CA SER A 437 -2.81 -18.07 -20.97
C SER A 437 -2.12 -19.04 -20.01
N LEU A 438 -2.40 -18.94 -18.71
CA LEU A 438 -1.88 -19.86 -17.68
C LEU A 438 -2.48 -21.26 -17.82
N VAL A 439 -3.80 -21.37 -18.07
CA VAL A 439 -4.45 -22.68 -18.26
C VAL A 439 -4.01 -23.37 -19.55
N ASN A 440 -3.68 -22.62 -20.60
CA ASN A 440 -3.15 -23.17 -21.86
C ASN A 440 -1.62 -23.26 -21.90
N ALA A 441 -0.92 -22.91 -20.81
CA ALA A 441 0.54 -22.97 -20.78
C ALA A 441 1.03 -24.42 -20.76
N ASP A 442 2.25 -24.63 -21.26
CA ASP A 442 2.90 -25.94 -21.35
C ASP A 442 1.97 -27.01 -21.99
N GLU A 443 1.59 -28.07 -21.27
CA GLU A 443 0.67 -29.12 -21.74
C GLU A 443 -0.80 -28.87 -21.37
N GLY A 444 -1.08 -27.78 -20.64
CA GLY A 444 -2.40 -27.40 -20.15
C GLY A 444 -2.62 -27.75 -18.68
N ALA A 445 -3.26 -26.84 -17.94
CA ALA A 445 -3.57 -27.03 -16.52
C ALA A 445 -4.83 -27.90 -16.32
N ASP A 446 -4.88 -28.62 -15.20
CA ASP A 446 -6.01 -29.43 -14.76
C ASP A 446 -6.95 -28.69 -13.80
N ILE A 447 -6.39 -27.78 -13.00
CA ILE A 447 -7.13 -26.90 -12.08
C ILE A 447 -6.51 -25.51 -12.01
N ILE A 448 -7.29 -24.56 -11.49
CA ILE A 448 -6.83 -23.22 -11.17
C ILE A 448 -6.68 -23.10 -9.65
N VAL A 449 -5.55 -22.59 -9.18
CA VAL A 449 -5.36 -22.22 -7.77
C VAL A 449 -4.98 -20.75 -7.70
N ASN A 450 -5.94 -19.89 -7.41
CA ASN A 450 -5.68 -18.45 -7.26
C ASN A 450 -5.10 -18.16 -5.88
N LEU A 451 -3.97 -17.46 -5.85
CA LEU A 451 -3.37 -16.94 -4.61
C LEU A 451 -3.64 -15.44 -4.56
N SER A 452 -4.37 -14.95 -3.55
CA SER A 452 -4.76 -13.54 -3.50
C SER A 452 -4.64 -12.92 -2.10
N ASN A 453 -4.55 -11.60 -2.06
CA ASN A 453 -4.56 -10.79 -0.87
C ASN A 453 -5.49 -9.57 -1.03
N ASP A 454 -6.75 -9.76 -0.67
CA ASP A 454 -7.77 -8.69 -0.69
C ASP A 454 -7.61 -7.66 0.46
N GLY A 455 -6.45 -7.59 1.12
CA GLY A 455 -6.16 -6.60 2.17
C GLY A 455 -6.32 -5.16 1.69
N TRP A 456 -6.06 -4.93 0.40
CA TRP A 456 -6.20 -3.65 -0.29
C TRP A 456 -7.63 -3.07 -0.29
N PHE A 457 -8.67 -3.90 -0.15
CA PHE A 457 -10.05 -3.42 -0.12
C PHE A 457 -10.46 -2.81 1.23
N GLY A 458 -9.61 -2.93 2.26
CA GLY A 458 -9.86 -2.36 3.57
C GLY A 458 -11.23 -2.75 4.13
N TRP A 459 -12.04 -1.73 4.42
CA TRP A 459 -13.38 -1.84 5.00
C TRP A 459 -14.49 -2.15 3.98
N PHE A 460 -14.23 -2.04 2.68
CA PHE A 460 -15.25 -2.16 1.64
C PHE A 460 -15.44 -3.63 1.20
N ASN A 461 -16.14 -4.40 2.03
CA ASN A 461 -16.43 -5.81 1.74
C ASN A 461 -17.10 -6.11 0.39
N PRO A 462 -17.97 -5.24 -0.20
CA PRO A 462 -18.51 -5.51 -1.53
C PRO A 462 -17.44 -5.76 -2.60
N ALA A 463 -16.30 -5.06 -2.56
CA ALA A 463 -15.19 -5.28 -3.48
C ALA A 463 -14.61 -6.71 -3.40
N ARG A 464 -14.59 -7.32 -2.20
CA ARG A 464 -14.17 -8.73 -2.02
C ARG A 464 -15.11 -9.68 -2.77
N SER A 465 -16.42 -9.44 -2.66
CA SER A 465 -17.43 -10.22 -3.38
C SER A 465 -17.39 -9.98 -4.88
N HIS A 466 -17.13 -8.76 -5.34
CA HIS A 466 -16.96 -8.44 -6.77
C HIS A 466 -15.73 -9.15 -7.36
N HIS A 467 -14.61 -9.19 -6.61
CA HIS A 467 -13.41 -9.91 -7.01
C HIS A 467 -13.68 -11.42 -7.12
N GLU A 468 -14.33 -12.02 -6.13
CA GLU A 468 -14.76 -13.43 -6.16
C GLU A 468 -15.71 -13.71 -7.34
N GLN A 469 -16.70 -12.85 -7.57
CA GLN A 469 -17.64 -12.96 -8.67
C GLN A 469 -16.92 -12.96 -10.03
N ALA A 470 -15.92 -12.08 -10.21
CA ALA A 470 -15.11 -12.04 -11.42
C ALA A 470 -14.30 -13.34 -11.62
N ALA A 471 -13.69 -13.87 -10.56
CA ALA A 471 -12.89 -15.10 -10.60
C ALA A 471 -13.71 -16.32 -11.05
N ARG A 472 -14.96 -16.44 -10.60
CA ARG A 472 -15.88 -17.55 -10.96
C ARG A 472 -16.11 -17.69 -12.47
N TRP A 473 -16.05 -16.59 -13.23
CA TRP A 473 -16.19 -16.63 -14.69
C TRP A 473 -15.08 -17.42 -15.37
N ARG A 474 -13.86 -17.42 -14.81
CA ARG A 474 -12.74 -18.21 -15.34
C ARG A 474 -13.02 -19.70 -15.35
N CYS A 475 -13.76 -20.17 -14.34
CA CYS A 475 -14.12 -21.57 -14.21
C CYS A 475 -15.01 -22.01 -15.38
N VAL A 476 -15.99 -21.16 -15.73
CA VAL A 476 -16.92 -21.40 -16.85
C VAL A 476 -16.21 -21.29 -18.19
N GLU A 477 -15.46 -20.20 -18.39
CA GLU A 477 -14.74 -19.91 -19.64
C GLU A 477 -13.75 -21.00 -20.03
N LEU A 478 -13.10 -21.63 -19.05
CA LEU A 478 -11.99 -22.55 -19.28
C LEU A 478 -12.32 -24.01 -18.91
N ARG A 479 -13.50 -24.27 -18.35
CA ARG A 479 -13.92 -25.58 -17.82
C ARG A 479 -12.87 -26.17 -16.88
N ARG A 480 -12.45 -25.35 -15.91
CA ARG A 480 -11.50 -25.75 -14.86
C ARG A 480 -12.08 -25.38 -13.51
N SER A 481 -12.01 -26.32 -12.57
CA SER A 481 -12.35 -26.05 -11.18
C SER A 481 -11.29 -25.14 -10.59
N MET A 482 -11.70 -24.32 -9.62
CA MET A 482 -10.82 -23.34 -8.99
C MET A 482 -10.86 -23.45 -7.48
N LEU A 483 -9.69 -23.39 -6.85
CA LEU A 483 -9.57 -22.96 -5.46
C LEU A 483 -9.05 -21.53 -5.43
N ARG A 484 -9.78 -20.64 -4.74
CA ARG A 484 -9.34 -19.28 -4.45
C ARG A 484 -8.87 -19.22 -3.00
N ALA A 485 -7.58 -18.98 -2.79
CA ALA A 485 -6.92 -18.88 -1.49
C ALA A 485 -6.56 -17.43 -1.18
N VAL A 486 -7.27 -16.83 -0.22
CA VAL A 486 -7.19 -15.39 0.03
C VAL A 486 -6.80 -15.11 1.47
N ASN A 487 -5.96 -14.10 1.70
CA ASN A 487 -5.53 -13.70 3.05
C ASN A 487 -6.66 -13.12 3.92
N THR A 488 -7.25 -11.99 3.53
CA THR A 488 -8.33 -11.30 4.27
C THR A 488 -9.67 -11.30 3.51
N GLY A 489 -9.70 -11.84 2.29
CA GLY A 489 -10.86 -11.89 1.42
C GLY A 489 -11.66 -13.19 1.56
N ILE A 490 -12.41 -13.52 0.50
CA ILE A 490 -13.27 -14.71 0.47
C ILE A 490 -12.48 -15.86 -0.12
N SER A 491 -12.03 -16.80 0.72
CA SER A 491 -11.50 -18.09 0.24
C SER A 491 -12.64 -19.04 -0.10
N ALA A 492 -12.64 -19.59 -1.31
CA ALA A 492 -13.76 -20.37 -1.83
C ALA A 492 -13.29 -21.37 -2.90
N ALA A 493 -14.06 -22.44 -3.08
CA ALA A 493 -13.85 -23.44 -4.12
C ALA A 493 -14.99 -23.40 -5.13
N PHE A 494 -14.69 -23.61 -6.42
CA PHE A 494 -15.65 -23.50 -7.51
C PHE A 494 -15.53 -24.70 -8.47
N ASP A 495 -16.68 -25.20 -8.92
CA ASP A 495 -16.75 -26.21 -9.98
C ASP A 495 -16.55 -25.60 -11.38
N THR A 496 -16.51 -26.43 -12.42
CA THR A 496 -16.33 -26.01 -13.82
C THR A 496 -17.52 -25.23 -14.41
N ARG A 497 -18.59 -25.05 -13.65
CA ARG A 497 -19.75 -24.20 -13.97
C ARG A 497 -19.71 -22.88 -13.19
N GLY A 498 -18.63 -22.62 -12.46
CA GLY A 498 -18.47 -21.44 -11.61
C GLY A 498 -19.39 -21.45 -10.38
N GLN A 499 -19.91 -22.61 -9.98
CA GLN A 499 -20.72 -22.76 -8.77
C GLN A 499 -19.83 -23.04 -7.56
N ARG A 500 -20.19 -22.47 -6.40
CA ARG A 500 -19.46 -22.73 -5.16
C ARG A 500 -19.57 -24.18 -4.73
N ILE A 501 -18.44 -24.77 -4.33
CA ILE A 501 -18.36 -26.09 -3.73
C ILE A 501 -18.30 -25.90 -2.21
N GLY A 502 -19.38 -26.22 -1.51
CA GLY A 502 -19.50 -25.96 -0.09
C GLY A 502 -19.65 -24.48 0.25
N ASN A 503 -19.47 -24.16 1.54
CA ASN A 503 -19.54 -22.78 2.03
C ASN A 503 -18.17 -22.10 1.88
N PRO A 504 -18.13 -20.84 1.39
CA PRO A 504 -16.89 -20.07 1.39
C PRO A 504 -16.48 -19.70 2.82
N LEU A 505 -15.19 -19.42 3.02
CA LEU A 505 -14.70 -18.82 4.26
C LEU A 505 -15.07 -17.33 4.29
N PRO A 506 -15.63 -16.84 5.41
CA PRO A 506 -15.98 -15.43 5.55
C PRO A 506 -14.72 -14.56 5.51
N PRO A 507 -14.78 -13.34 4.94
CA PRO A 507 -13.63 -12.45 4.90
C PRO A 507 -13.23 -11.99 6.30
N GLN A 508 -11.97 -11.56 6.41
CA GLN A 508 -11.39 -10.97 7.63
C GLN A 508 -11.44 -11.88 8.86
N GLN A 509 -11.37 -13.20 8.67
CA GLN A 509 -11.31 -14.20 9.73
C GLN A 509 -10.21 -15.22 9.45
N GLU A 510 -9.51 -15.66 10.48
CA GLU A 510 -8.54 -16.76 10.35
C GLU A 510 -9.29 -18.09 10.38
N GLN A 511 -9.27 -18.85 9.28
CA GLN A 511 -9.99 -20.12 9.12
C GLN A 511 -9.31 -21.02 8.08
N TRP A 512 -9.78 -22.26 7.98
CA TRP A 512 -9.33 -23.21 6.95
C TRP A 512 -10.51 -24.00 6.39
N MET A 513 -10.37 -24.53 5.17
CA MET A 513 -11.31 -25.50 4.60
C MET A 513 -10.60 -26.54 3.74
N LEU A 514 -11.17 -27.74 3.67
CA LEU A 514 -10.77 -28.77 2.72
C LEU A 514 -11.73 -28.77 1.53
N ALA A 515 -11.24 -28.37 0.36
CA ALA A 515 -12.00 -28.30 -0.87
C ALA A 515 -11.82 -29.57 -1.72
N ALA A 516 -12.92 -30.10 -2.26
CA ALA A 516 -12.93 -31.25 -3.17
C ALA A 516 -13.16 -30.77 -4.61
N LEU A 517 -12.08 -30.56 -5.37
CA LEU A 517 -12.16 -30.01 -6.73
C LEU A 517 -12.33 -31.14 -7.75
N PRO A 518 -13.38 -31.13 -8.59
CA PRO A 518 -13.50 -32.07 -9.70
C PRO A 518 -12.50 -31.72 -10.80
N LEU A 519 -11.76 -32.72 -11.28
CA LEU A 519 -10.81 -32.61 -12.38
C LEU A 519 -11.51 -32.85 -13.71
N GLU A 520 -11.73 -31.78 -14.46
CA GLU A 520 -12.29 -31.83 -15.81
C GLU A 520 -11.28 -31.24 -16.79
N LYS A 521 -11.00 -31.96 -17.89
CA LYS A 521 -9.98 -31.56 -18.87
C LYS A 521 -10.54 -31.02 -20.18
N ASN A 522 -11.86 -30.93 -20.33
CA ASN A 522 -12.50 -30.45 -21.56
C ASN A 522 -11.96 -29.08 -21.97
N ARG A 523 -11.58 -28.94 -23.24
CA ARG A 523 -11.09 -27.66 -23.77
C ARG A 523 -12.24 -26.92 -24.43
N THR A 524 -12.48 -25.69 -23.99
CA THR A 524 -13.58 -24.87 -24.50
C THR A 524 -13.20 -24.16 -25.81
N THR A 525 -14.23 -23.67 -26.50
CA THR A 525 -14.04 -22.76 -27.64
C THR A 525 -13.30 -21.51 -27.20
N TYR A 526 -13.69 -20.90 -26.07
CA TYR A 526 -13.04 -19.71 -25.53
C TYR A 526 -11.58 -19.96 -25.13
N ALA A 527 -11.26 -21.11 -24.53
CA ALA A 527 -9.88 -21.51 -24.25
C ALA A 527 -9.04 -21.56 -25.54
N THR A 528 -9.66 -21.86 -26.68
CA THR A 528 -8.99 -21.95 -28.00
C THR A 528 -8.88 -20.59 -28.68
N ILE A 529 -9.99 -19.85 -28.87
CA ILE A 529 -10.01 -18.63 -29.69
C ILE A 529 -9.99 -17.33 -28.87
N GLY A 530 -10.23 -17.38 -27.57
CA GLY A 530 -10.28 -16.21 -26.69
C GLY A 530 -11.36 -15.21 -27.10
N ASP A 531 -11.02 -13.92 -27.03
CA ASP A 531 -11.96 -12.81 -27.19
C ASP A 531 -12.34 -12.47 -28.64
N VAL A 532 -12.15 -13.38 -29.61
CA VAL A 532 -12.41 -13.12 -31.04
C VAL A 532 -13.83 -12.59 -31.28
N PHE A 533 -14.83 -13.13 -30.60
CA PHE A 533 -16.21 -12.63 -30.69
C PHE A 533 -16.32 -11.15 -30.27
N SER A 534 -15.74 -10.80 -29.12
CA SER A 534 -15.77 -9.44 -28.58
C SER A 534 -14.96 -8.46 -29.43
N TRP A 535 -13.84 -8.89 -30.00
CA TRP A 535 -13.08 -8.13 -31.01
C TRP A 535 -13.96 -7.76 -32.22
N ILE A 536 -14.71 -8.74 -32.76
CA ILE A 536 -15.61 -8.49 -33.89
C ILE A 536 -16.68 -7.46 -33.48
N MET A 537 -17.27 -7.58 -32.28
CA MET A 537 -18.26 -6.61 -31.78
C MET A 537 -17.66 -5.21 -31.63
N PHE A 538 -16.42 -5.10 -31.16
CA PHE A 538 -15.70 -3.83 -31.06
C PHE A 538 -15.47 -3.18 -32.43
N PHE A 539 -14.98 -3.92 -33.42
CA PHE A 539 -14.78 -3.38 -34.77
C PHE A 539 -16.09 -2.98 -35.43
N ILE A 540 -17.16 -3.77 -35.27
CA ILE A 540 -18.50 -3.39 -35.77
C ILE A 540 -18.97 -2.10 -35.08
N THR A 541 -18.74 -1.96 -33.77
CA THR A 541 -19.05 -0.74 -33.03
C THR A 541 -18.30 0.47 -33.59
N GLY A 542 -17.00 0.33 -33.88
CA GLY A 542 -16.17 1.34 -34.52
C GLY A 542 -16.71 1.74 -35.90
N LEU A 543 -17.04 0.76 -36.75
CA LEU A 543 -17.64 0.98 -38.07
C LEU A 543 -18.99 1.72 -37.97
N MET A 544 -19.83 1.35 -37.00
CA MET A 544 -21.10 2.02 -36.73
C MET A 544 -20.91 3.49 -36.30
N CYS A 545 -19.81 3.81 -35.62
CA CYS A 545 -19.49 5.16 -35.16
C CYS A 545 -18.82 6.03 -36.24
N CYS A 546 -17.90 5.46 -37.01
CA CYS A 546 -17.00 6.18 -37.93
C CYS A 546 -17.55 6.28 -39.35
N TRP A 547 -18.42 5.37 -39.80
CA TRP A 547 -18.95 5.42 -41.15
C TRP A 547 -19.99 6.54 -41.28
N PRO A 548 -19.72 7.60 -42.07
CA PRO A 548 -20.58 8.78 -42.09
C PRO A 548 -22.01 8.43 -42.53
N ASN A 549 -22.99 9.00 -41.81
CA ASN A 549 -24.43 8.84 -42.06
C ASN A 549 -24.95 9.65 -43.27
N THR A 550 -24.06 10.30 -44.01
CA THR A 550 -24.33 11.07 -45.22
C THR A 550 -23.77 10.35 -46.42
N GLN A 551 -24.53 10.26 -47.53
CA GLN A 551 -23.93 9.84 -48.80
C GLN A 551 -22.73 10.77 -49.10
N PRO A 552 -21.54 10.22 -49.40
CA PRO A 552 -20.39 11.05 -49.69
C PRO A 552 -20.64 11.77 -51.01
N LYS A 553 -20.94 13.08 -50.94
CA LYS A 553 -20.63 13.99 -52.04
C LYS A 553 -19.14 14.31 -51.89
N VAL A 554 -18.34 13.77 -52.80
CA VAL A 554 -16.89 14.02 -53.00
C VAL A 554 -15.94 13.16 -52.15
N GLY A 555 -15.05 12.45 -52.86
CA GLY A 555 -13.76 11.91 -52.39
C GLY A 555 -13.77 10.52 -51.74
N ARG A 556 -13.41 9.47 -52.50
CA ARG A 556 -13.13 8.09 -52.04
C ARG A 556 -12.02 7.97 -50.98
N SER A 557 -11.35 9.05 -50.59
CA SER A 557 -10.13 9.03 -49.76
C SER A 557 -10.38 8.81 -48.25
N VAL A 558 -11.48 9.31 -47.67
CA VAL A 558 -11.70 9.27 -46.20
C VAL A 558 -12.11 7.88 -45.69
N GLY A 559 -12.95 7.15 -46.45
CA GLY A 559 -13.35 5.77 -46.10
C GLY A 559 -12.20 4.76 -46.21
N THR A 560 -11.27 5.01 -47.12
CA THR A 560 -10.08 4.16 -47.33
C THR A 560 -9.08 4.35 -46.19
N LEU A 561 -8.90 5.57 -45.68
CA LEU A 561 -8.01 5.83 -44.54
C LEU A 561 -8.49 5.16 -43.24
N ALA A 562 -9.81 5.17 -42.97
CA ALA A 562 -10.38 4.51 -41.78
C ALA A 562 -10.32 2.97 -41.87
N SER A 563 -10.44 2.43 -43.09
CA SER A 563 -10.28 1.00 -43.38
C SER A 563 -8.81 0.57 -43.24
N VAL A 564 -7.87 1.41 -43.68
CA VAL A 564 -6.42 1.20 -43.54
C VAL A 564 -5.99 1.33 -42.08
N LEU A 565 -6.54 2.27 -41.30
CA LEU A 565 -6.29 2.36 -39.85
C LEU A 565 -6.84 1.15 -39.08
N CYS A 566 -8.03 0.65 -39.44
CA CYS A 566 -8.54 -0.61 -38.89
C CYS A 566 -7.66 -1.82 -39.28
N ALA A 567 -7.12 -1.85 -40.51
CA ALA A 567 -6.21 -2.89 -40.96
C ALA A 567 -4.83 -2.81 -40.31
N CYS A 568 -4.30 -1.61 -40.04
CA CYS A 568 -3.04 -1.42 -39.31
C CYS A 568 -3.17 -1.88 -37.84
N VAL A 569 -4.32 -1.61 -37.19
CA VAL A 569 -4.61 -2.17 -35.87
C VAL A 569 -4.76 -3.70 -35.93
N PHE A 570 -5.30 -4.24 -37.03
CA PHE A 570 -5.39 -5.69 -37.27
C PHE A 570 -4.01 -6.36 -37.37
N VAL A 571 -3.03 -5.69 -38.01
CA VAL A 571 -1.65 -6.21 -38.14
C VAL A 571 -0.87 -6.10 -36.83
N VAL A 572 -1.06 -5.04 -36.05
CA VAL A 572 -0.42 -4.87 -34.72
C VAL A 572 -1.06 -5.77 -33.65
N ALA A 573 -2.35 -6.09 -33.77
CA ALA A 573 -3.06 -6.98 -32.83
C ALA A 573 -2.91 -8.48 -33.17
N CYS A 574 -2.49 -8.83 -34.39
CA CYS A 574 -2.19 -10.21 -34.77
C CYS A 574 -0.74 -10.62 -34.48
N SER A 575 0.13 -9.72 -34.03
CA SER A 575 1.51 -10.06 -33.63
C SER A 575 1.57 -10.51 -32.16
N ASP A 576 0.81 -11.55 -31.80
CA ASP A 576 1.20 -12.44 -30.71
C ASP A 576 2.34 -13.33 -31.23
N THR A 577 3.57 -12.80 -31.22
CA THR A 577 4.80 -13.60 -31.31
C THR A 577 6.02 -12.72 -31.03
N LYS A 578 6.68 -13.01 -29.91
CA LYS A 578 8.01 -12.54 -29.48
C LYS A 578 8.14 -11.04 -29.17
N GLN A 579 7.79 -10.63 -27.95
CA GLN A 579 8.52 -9.56 -27.27
C GLN A 579 9.73 -10.17 -26.57
N GLY A 580 10.76 -10.44 -27.37
CA GLY A 580 12.12 -10.68 -26.89
C GLY A 580 13.03 -9.66 -27.56
N GLN A 581 13.65 -8.79 -26.75
CA GLN A 581 14.79 -7.93 -27.06
C GLN A 581 14.65 -6.91 -28.22
N LEU A 582 14.64 -5.62 -27.86
CA LEU A 582 15.15 -4.53 -28.69
C LEU A 582 16.06 -3.63 -27.82
N PRO A 583 17.09 -3.00 -28.40
CA PRO A 583 18.40 -2.81 -27.77
C PRO A 583 18.43 -1.62 -26.81
N SER A 584 19.17 -1.79 -25.70
CA SER A 584 19.50 -0.73 -24.76
C SER A 584 20.35 0.34 -25.44
N TRP A 585 19.73 1.45 -25.85
CA TRP A 585 20.45 2.67 -26.20
C TRP A 585 20.88 3.34 -24.89
N SER A 586 22.11 3.07 -24.47
CA SER A 586 22.74 3.63 -23.29
C SER A 586 23.30 5.01 -23.63
N SER A 587 22.63 6.06 -23.17
CA SER A 587 23.26 7.37 -22.94
C SER A 587 23.63 7.47 -21.46
N LYS A 588 24.56 6.61 -21.03
CA LYS A 588 25.39 6.87 -19.85
C LYS A 588 26.38 7.95 -20.28
N ASP A 589 26.05 9.20 -19.99
CA ASP A 589 26.98 10.25 -19.54
C ASP A 589 26.30 11.62 -19.66
N GLN A 590 26.48 12.41 -18.60
CA GLN A 590 26.25 13.86 -18.45
C GLN A 590 24.99 14.33 -17.70
N SER A 591 25.28 14.93 -16.53
CA SER A 591 24.53 15.93 -15.75
C SER A 591 23.39 15.41 -14.83
N SER A 592 23.53 15.19 -13.51
CA SER A 592 23.80 16.12 -12.38
C SER A 592 22.94 17.41 -12.46
N THR A 593 21.93 17.72 -11.61
CA THR A 593 21.84 17.71 -10.13
C THR A 593 20.38 17.83 -9.59
N PRO A 594 20.14 17.62 -8.26
CA PRO A 594 18.85 17.32 -7.59
C PRO A 594 18.28 18.46 -6.68
N ASP A 595 17.06 18.26 -6.12
CA ASP A 595 16.63 18.70 -4.77
C ASP A 595 15.29 18.02 -4.30
N ASN A 596 15.38 17.12 -3.30
CA ASN A 596 14.36 16.80 -2.27
C ASN A 596 15.02 15.80 -1.29
N ASP A 597 15.46 16.30 -0.13
CA ASP A 597 16.62 15.75 0.60
C ASP A 597 16.21 15.10 1.94
N ALA A 598 16.33 13.76 2.02
CA ALA A 598 16.35 12.98 3.27
C ALA A 598 17.14 11.66 3.08
N THR A 599 18.42 11.77 2.71
CA THR A 599 19.58 11.14 3.38
C THR A 599 20.86 11.45 2.58
N LEU A 600 21.54 12.52 3.01
CA LEU A 600 22.97 12.81 2.83
C LEU A 600 23.53 12.80 1.40
N SER A 601 23.26 13.88 0.67
CA SER A 601 24.30 14.65 0.01
C SER A 601 23.92 16.12 0.14
N ARG A 602 24.14 16.72 1.31
CA ARG A 602 24.16 18.18 1.44
C ARG A 602 25.05 18.67 0.31
N LYS A 603 24.49 19.40 -0.65
CA LYS A 603 25.26 20.24 -1.56
C LYS A 603 26.32 20.90 -0.70
N ASN A 604 27.58 20.61 -1.01
CA ASN A 604 28.75 21.05 -0.28
C ASN A 604 28.91 22.56 -0.49
N THR A 605 27.97 23.37 0.01
CA THR A 605 28.29 24.73 0.40
C THR A 605 29.15 24.53 1.64
N SER A 606 30.47 24.64 1.49
CA SER A 606 31.39 24.52 2.62
C SER A 606 30.88 25.50 3.69
N LYS A 607 30.27 24.98 4.76
CA LYS A 607 29.84 25.82 5.87
C LYS A 607 31.14 26.36 6.46
N ALA A 608 31.33 27.67 6.41
CA ALA A 608 32.56 28.28 6.89
C ALA A 608 32.78 27.85 8.35
N GLN A 609 33.98 27.33 8.62
CA GLN A 609 34.39 26.92 9.96
C GLN A 609 34.27 28.10 10.92
N ILE A 610 33.79 27.86 12.14
CA ILE A 610 33.73 28.88 13.19
C ILE A 610 35.16 29.12 13.70
N PRO A 611 35.66 30.37 13.71
CA PRO A 611 37.02 30.67 14.15
C PRO A 611 37.22 30.29 15.63
N VAL A 612 38.35 29.64 15.92
CA VAL A 612 38.76 29.30 17.30
C VAL A 612 40.08 30.00 17.62
N SER A 613 40.16 30.64 18.79
CA SER A 613 41.38 31.31 19.23
C SER A 613 42.51 30.32 19.50
N ASN A 614 43.77 30.77 19.35
CA ASN A 614 44.96 30.00 19.70
C ASN A 614 45.21 29.86 21.21
N SER A 615 44.31 30.40 22.05
CA SER A 615 44.32 30.19 23.50
C SER A 615 44.20 28.71 23.87
N SER A 616 44.95 28.27 24.89
CA SER A 616 44.81 26.95 25.52
C SER A 616 43.61 26.86 26.48
N ASP A 617 42.89 27.97 26.69
CA ASP A 617 41.65 28.00 27.46
C ASP A 617 40.47 27.47 26.62
N TRP A 618 40.23 26.16 26.73
CA TRP A 618 39.19 25.46 25.99
C TRP A 618 37.77 25.86 26.38
N VAL A 619 37.54 26.30 27.62
CA VAL A 619 36.23 26.77 28.09
C VAL A 619 35.90 28.11 27.43
N ARG A 620 36.88 29.03 27.40
CA ARG A 620 36.72 30.29 26.67
C ARG A 620 36.50 30.07 25.18
N ASN A 621 37.23 29.15 24.56
CA ASN A 621 37.03 28.79 23.16
C ASN A 621 35.64 28.20 22.90
N ALA A 622 35.16 27.31 23.77
CA ALA A 622 33.81 26.75 23.68
C ALA A 622 32.72 27.82 23.76
N ARG A 623 32.83 28.77 24.69
CA ARG A 623 31.91 29.93 24.81
C ARG A 623 31.86 30.75 23.52
N LEU A 624 33.02 31.06 22.94
CA LEU A 624 33.11 31.83 21.69
C LEU A 624 32.50 31.08 20.51
N VAL A 625 32.78 29.78 20.37
CA VAL A 625 32.22 28.95 19.30
C VAL A 625 30.70 28.90 19.38
N LEU A 626 30.15 28.70 20.58
CA LEU A 626 28.70 28.66 20.76
C LEU A 626 28.06 30.03 20.50
N ASP A 627 28.67 31.13 20.99
CA ASP A 627 28.13 32.47 20.80
C ASP A 627 28.11 32.87 19.32
N GLU A 628 29.15 32.53 18.55
CA GLU A 628 29.19 32.72 17.10
C GLU A 628 28.16 31.82 16.39
N ALA A 629 28.05 30.55 16.78
CA ALA A 629 27.03 29.63 16.24
C ALA A 629 25.59 30.12 16.51
N SER A 630 25.35 30.81 17.63
CA SER A 630 24.03 31.38 17.98
C SER A 630 23.58 32.49 17.03
N ARG A 631 24.49 33.05 16.23
CA ARG A 631 24.21 34.10 15.23
C ARG A 631 24.32 33.59 13.79
N ASN A 632 24.55 32.29 13.61
CA ASN A 632 24.76 31.70 12.29
C ASN A 632 23.46 31.75 11.43
N PRO A 633 23.55 31.93 10.10
CA PRO A 633 22.37 31.87 9.23
C PRO A 633 21.63 30.52 9.28
N ASP A 634 22.30 29.42 9.60
CA ASP A 634 21.71 28.09 9.77
C ASP A 634 20.91 27.98 11.07
N LYS A 635 19.61 27.68 10.95
CA LYS A 635 18.69 27.57 12.09
C LYS A 635 19.02 26.43 13.05
N PHE A 636 19.56 25.31 12.56
CA PHE A 636 19.93 24.17 13.39
C PHE A 636 21.15 24.48 14.25
N LEU A 637 22.13 25.20 13.70
CA LEU A 637 23.28 25.68 14.48
C LEU A 637 22.85 26.67 15.56
N ARG A 638 21.94 27.59 15.26
CA ARG A 638 21.38 28.51 16.29
C ARG A 638 20.67 27.74 17.40
N ALA A 639 19.77 26.81 17.06
CA ALA A 639 19.05 26.01 18.05
C ALA A 639 19.98 25.16 18.93
N HIS A 640 20.87 24.36 18.32
CA HIS A 640 21.79 23.48 19.07
C HIS A 640 22.81 24.24 19.91
N SER A 641 23.26 25.43 19.47
CA SER A 641 24.18 26.25 20.25
C SER A 641 23.51 26.83 21.50
N ILE A 642 22.28 27.34 21.38
CA ILE A 642 21.48 27.82 22.53
C ILE A 642 21.23 26.68 23.52
N GLU A 643 20.86 25.49 23.05
CA GLU A 643 20.70 24.31 23.89
C GLU A 643 22.02 23.94 24.60
N SER A 644 23.15 23.98 23.89
CA SER A 644 24.46 23.66 24.46
C SER A 644 24.95 24.68 25.49
N MET A 645 24.47 25.92 25.43
CA MET A 645 24.80 26.97 26.39
C MET A 645 24.06 26.84 27.72
N GLN A 646 23.05 25.97 27.85
CA GLN A 646 22.25 25.84 29.09
C GLN A 646 23.08 25.55 30.36
N TYR A 647 24.34 25.11 30.18
CA TYR A 647 25.29 24.82 31.24
C TYR A 647 26.10 26.03 31.72
N ASP A 648 25.97 27.19 31.05
CA ASP A 648 26.69 28.42 31.39
C ASP A 648 25.83 29.66 31.14
N MET A 649 25.28 30.21 32.23
CA MET A 649 24.34 31.34 32.18
C MET A 649 24.94 32.61 31.56
N THR A 650 26.26 32.77 31.60
CA THR A 650 26.93 33.99 31.10
C THR A 650 26.78 34.15 29.58
N VAL A 651 26.75 33.04 28.86
CA VAL A 651 26.55 33.01 27.39
C VAL A 651 25.11 32.66 27.02
N PHE A 652 24.42 31.90 27.86
CA PHE A 652 23.03 31.49 27.62
C PHE A 652 22.05 32.67 27.60
N GLU A 653 22.10 33.57 28.58
CA GLU A 653 21.12 34.65 28.70
C GLU A 653 21.10 35.59 27.47
N PRO A 654 22.24 36.08 26.96
CA PRO A 654 22.25 36.90 25.74
C PRO A 654 21.78 36.14 24.49
N ALA A 655 22.09 34.85 24.38
CA ALA A 655 21.75 34.02 23.24
C ALA A 655 20.26 33.64 23.21
N VAL A 656 19.69 33.27 24.35
CA VAL A 656 18.27 32.88 24.46
C VAL A 656 17.34 34.07 24.24
N ARG A 657 17.73 35.29 24.64
CA ARG A 657 16.99 36.51 24.30
C ARG A 657 16.84 36.71 22.79
N ARG A 658 17.89 36.39 22.01
CA ARG A 658 17.83 36.40 20.54
C ARG A 658 16.99 35.23 20.02
N GLY A 659 17.19 34.04 20.59
CA GLY A 659 16.49 32.82 20.18
C GLY A 659 14.97 32.86 20.35
N LEU A 660 14.48 33.46 21.45
CA LEU A 660 13.05 33.66 21.69
C LEU A 660 12.42 34.64 20.68
N ALA A 661 13.21 35.53 20.08
CA ALA A 661 12.78 36.48 19.05
C ALA A 661 13.19 36.06 17.63
N ASP A 662 13.67 34.82 17.43
CA ASP A 662 14.17 34.36 16.15
C ASP A 662 13.06 34.30 15.10
N ARG A 663 13.42 34.50 13.82
CA ARG A 663 12.48 34.39 12.70
C ARG A 663 11.93 32.97 12.52
N GLU A 664 12.71 31.94 12.84
CA GLU A 664 12.34 30.53 12.70
C GLU A 664 11.63 29.99 13.95
N ALA A 665 10.45 29.39 13.77
CA ALA A 665 9.66 28.84 14.89
C ALA A 665 10.41 27.74 15.68
N SER A 666 11.19 26.90 14.99
CA SER A 666 12.00 25.84 15.64
C SER A 666 13.04 26.40 16.62
N VAL A 667 13.66 27.55 16.31
CA VAL A 667 14.63 28.20 17.21
C VAL A 667 13.92 28.81 18.42
N ARG A 668 12.75 29.45 18.21
CA ARG A 668 11.93 29.97 19.31
C ARG A 668 11.45 28.85 20.24
N PHE A 669 11.01 27.73 19.67
CA PHE A 669 10.60 26.53 20.41
C PHE A 669 11.72 26.00 21.31
N VAL A 670 12.90 25.72 20.74
CA VAL A 670 14.06 25.22 21.49
C VAL A 670 14.49 26.21 22.58
N SER A 671 14.46 27.51 22.27
CA SER A 671 14.81 28.56 23.24
C SER A 671 13.84 28.58 24.44
N ALA A 672 12.53 28.47 24.18
CA ALA A 672 11.52 28.39 25.24
C ALA A 672 11.68 27.11 26.08
N MET A 673 11.93 25.96 25.46
CA MET A 673 12.21 24.71 26.17
C MET A 673 13.47 24.81 27.05
N CYS A 674 14.54 25.46 26.56
CA CYS A 674 15.76 25.67 27.34
C CYS A 674 15.51 26.59 28.55
N VAL A 675 14.75 27.68 28.37
CA VAL A 675 14.33 28.57 29.47
C VAL A 675 13.56 27.79 30.54
N ALA A 676 12.64 26.93 30.13
CA ALA A 676 11.88 26.08 31.05
C ALA A 676 12.80 25.16 31.86
N LYS A 677 13.77 24.53 31.19
CA LYS A 677 14.70 23.57 31.79
C LYS A 677 15.65 24.20 32.80
N VAL A 678 16.21 25.38 32.50
CA VAL A 678 17.10 26.10 33.44
C VAL A 678 16.35 26.96 34.46
N ARG A 679 15.00 27.02 34.36
CA ARG A 679 14.12 27.83 35.23
C ARG A 679 14.59 29.30 35.33
N MET A 680 14.88 29.91 34.17
CA MET A 680 15.48 31.26 34.11
C MET A 680 14.57 32.30 34.78
N THR A 681 15.02 32.86 35.89
CA THR A 681 14.29 33.91 36.61
C THR A 681 14.25 35.20 35.80
N GLY A 682 13.13 35.92 35.84
CA GLY A 682 12.96 37.18 35.09
C GLY A 682 12.70 37.02 33.58
N ALA A 683 12.54 35.79 33.06
CA ALA A 683 12.24 35.55 31.64
C ALA A 683 10.78 35.89 31.24
N GLY A 684 9.90 36.20 32.19
CA GLY A 684 8.47 36.48 31.95
C GLY A 684 8.16 37.46 30.82
N PRO A 685 8.74 38.67 30.81
CA PRO A 685 8.53 39.64 29.73
C PRO A 685 8.96 39.14 28.35
N LEU A 686 9.88 38.18 28.27
CA LEU A 686 10.33 37.58 27.01
C LEU A 686 9.42 36.44 26.55
N LEU A 687 8.81 35.71 27.48
CA LEU A 687 7.96 34.55 27.21
C LEU A 687 6.50 34.92 26.96
N GLN A 688 5.99 35.97 27.61
CA GLN A 688 4.59 36.38 27.50
C GLN A 688 4.11 36.61 26.05
N PRO A 689 4.90 37.24 25.15
CA PRO A 689 4.52 37.39 23.75
C PRO A 689 4.34 36.07 23.00
N LEU A 690 5.08 35.02 23.40
CA LEU A 690 5.07 33.72 22.71
C LEU A 690 3.79 32.91 22.96
N ILE A 691 2.96 33.30 23.92
CA ILE A 691 1.61 32.71 24.10
C ILE A 691 0.74 32.94 22.85
N MET A 692 1.01 34.05 22.13
CA MET A 692 0.33 34.46 20.90
C MET A 692 1.18 34.22 19.65
N ASP A 693 2.21 33.36 19.73
CA ASP A 693 3.05 33.02 18.58
C ASP A 693 2.22 32.39 17.45
N PRO A 694 2.47 32.71 16.16
CA PRO A 694 1.75 32.09 15.05
C PRO A 694 1.94 30.57 14.95
N ASN A 695 2.97 29.99 15.59
CA ASN A 695 3.22 28.57 15.61
C ASN A 695 2.76 27.93 16.94
N ASP A 696 1.87 26.94 16.85
CA ASP A 696 1.29 26.28 18.03
C ASP A 696 2.32 25.50 18.87
N SER A 697 3.39 24.95 18.28
CA SER A 697 4.45 24.29 19.04
C SER A 697 5.17 25.30 19.94
N VAL A 698 5.44 26.51 19.43
CA VAL A 698 6.06 27.59 20.20
C VAL A 698 5.15 28.04 21.35
N ARG A 699 3.84 28.15 21.08
CA ARG A 699 2.85 28.44 22.12
C ARG A 699 2.87 27.38 23.23
N ALA A 700 2.94 26.10 22.87
CA ALA A 700 3.03 25.00 23.85
C ALA A 700 4.30 25.10 24.71
N ALA A 701 5.47 25.32 24.10
CA ALA A 701 6.72 25.51 24.84
C ALA A 701 6.71 26.75 25.74
N ALA A 702 6.07 27.84 25.32
CA ALA A 702 5.94 29.06 26.12
C ALA A 702 5.13 28.82 27.41
N ILE A 703 4.07 28.00 27.36
CA ILE A 703 3.28 27.62 28.55
C ILE A 703 4.17 26.87 29.55
N LEU A 704 4.93 25.88 29.09
CA LEU A 704 5.85 25.14 29.95
C LEU A 704 6.89 26.07 30.58
N ALA A 705 7.50 26.95 29.79
CA ALA A 705 8.50 27.90 30.24
C ALA A 705 7.96 28.88 31.30
N LEU A 706 6.78 29.47 31.06
CA LEU A 706 6.13 30.36 32.03
C LEU A 706 5.83 29.62 33.34
N THR A 707 5.28 28.39 33.24
CA THR A 707 4.92 27.57 34.40
C THR A 707 6.16 27.23 35.24
N ARG A 708 7.26 26.78 34.61
CA ARG A 708 8.52 26.44 35.29
C ARG A 708 9.25 27.66 35.86
N CYS A 709 9.02 28.85 35.31
CA CYS A 709 9.53 30.13 35.84
C CYS A 709 8.61 30.76 36.90
N GLY A 710 7.54 30.08 37.34
CA GLY A 710 6.64 30.57 38.39
C GLY A 710 5.61 31.61 37.94
N ILE A 711 5.35 31.72 36.63
CA ILE A 711 4.37 32.63 36.05
C ILE A 711 3.15 31.82 35.63
N ALA A 712 1.96 32.25 36.06
CA ALA A 712 0.72 31.55 35.76
C ALA A 712 0.44 31.54 34.24
N ALA A 713 0.33 30.34 33.66
CA ALA A 713 -0.08 30.11 32.28
C ALA A 713 -1.25 29.11 32.25
N ASN A 714 -2.15 29.24 31.26
CA ASN A 714 -3.31 28.36 31.12
C ASN A 714 -2.95 27.12 30.27
N PRO A 715 -2.85 25.91 30.85
CA PRO A 715 -2.49 24.70 30.11
C PRO A 715 -3.64 24.15 29.25
N SER A 716 -4.88 24.63 29.42
CA SER A 716 -6.06 24.10 28.71
C SER A 716 -5.98 24.25 27.18
N ILE A 717 -5.12 25.14 26.67
CA ILE A 717 -4.90 25.29 25.23
C ILE A 717 -4.11 24.13 24.60
N LEU A 718 -3.48 23.27 25.41
CA LEU A 718 -2.75 22.07 24.96
C LEU A 718 -3.70 20.91 24.58
N ALA A 719 -4.90 20.86 25.17
CA ALA A 719 -5.88 19.79 24.95
C ALA A 719 -6.30 19.61 23.47
N PRO A 720 -6.60 20.66 22.69
CA PRO A 720 -6.84 20.49 21.25
C PRO A 720 -5.55 20.21 20.46
N MET A 721 -4.37 20.62 20.94
CA MET A 721 -3.09 20.44 20.24
C MET A 721 -2.62 18.99 20.25
N ILE A 722 -2.87 18.25 21.34
CA ILE A 722 -2.50 16.82 21.46
C ILE A 722 -3.35 15.91 20.55
N LEU A 723 -4.47 16.41 20.04
CA LEU A 723 -5.30 15.73 19.03
C LEU A 723 -5.05 16.22 17.60
N SER A 724 -4.04 17.07 17.38
CA SER A 724 -3.72 17.65 16.07
C SER A 724 -3.37 16.61 15.02
N GLN A 725 -3.78 16.83 13.76
CA GLN A 725 -3.38 15.99 12.62
C GLN A 725 -1.89 16.17 12.21
N SER A 726 -1.21 17.18 12.76
CA SER A 726 0.23 17.40 12.55
C SER A 726 1.05 16.59 13.55
N ALA A 727 1.90 15.69 13.04
CA ALA A 727 2.79 14.88 13.87
C ALA A 727 3.75 15.74 14.69
N GLU A 728 4.32 16.80 14.11
CA GLU A 728 5.20 17.73 14.81
C GLU A 728 4.50 18.39 16.00
N LEU A 729 3.31 18.96 15.78
CA LEU A 729 2.56 19.63 16.85
C LEU A 729 2.13 18.64 17.94
N ARG A 730 1.65 17.46 17.53
CA ARG A 730 1.19 16.44 18.48
C ARG A 730 2.35 15.92 19.34
N GLY A 731 3.48 15.59 18.72
CA GLY A 731 4.69 15.14 19.41
C GLY A 731 5.25 16.18 20.38
N ASN A 732 5.36 17.44 19.93
CA ASN A 732 5.80 18.55 20.79
C ASN A 732 4.84 18.80 21.96
N THR A 733 3.52 18.67 21.72
CA THR A 733 2.52 18.81 22.78
C THR A 733 2.60 17.68 23.80
N ALA A 734 2.84 16.43 23.36
CA ALA A 734 3.04 15.29 24.25
C ALA A 734 4.23 15.54 25.19
N MET A 735 5.37 15.95 24.63
CA MET A 735 6.56 16.30 25.40
C MET A 735 6.29 17.42 26.41
N VAL A 736 5.60 18.48 26.01
CA VAL A 736 5.21 19.58 26.91
C VAL A 736 4.30 19.11 28.05
N LEU A 737 3.33 18.23 27.77
CA LEU A 737 2.42 17.69 28.77
C LEU A 737 3.14 16.80 29.80
N GLY A 738 4.10 15.98 29.35
CA GLY A 738 4.96 15.20 30.25
C GLY A 738 5.79 16.09 31.17
N GLU A 739 6.45 17.10 30.60
CA GLU A 739 7.30 18.06 31.32
C GLU A 739 6.53 18.99 32.27
N LEU A 740 5.23 19.20 32.06
CA LEU A 740 4.38 19.95 33.00
C LEU A 740 4.10 19.15 34.28
N GLY A 741 4.19 17.82 34.24
CA GLY A 741 4.00 16.94 35.41
C GLY A 741 2.55 16.85 35.92
N ASN A 742 1.55 17.34 35.18
CA ASN A 742 0.15 17.29 35.59
C ASN A 742 -0.50 15.95 35.23
N LYS A 743 -0.75 15.10 36.22
CA LYS A 743 -1.31 13.75 36.04
C LYS A 743 -2.68 13.73 35.33
N SER A 744 -3.45 14.82 35.35
CA SER A 744 -4.73 14.87 34.62
C SER A 744 -4.55 14.78 33.09
N ALA A 745 -3.35 15.07 32.57
CA ALA A 745 -3.02 14.94 31.15
C ALA A 745 -2.98 13.48 30.65
N LEU A 746 -2.88 12.48 31.55
CA LEU A 746 -2.87 11.06 31.18
C LEU A 746 -4.10 10.66 30.36
N ILE A 747 -5.27 11.21 30.68
CA ILE A 747 -6.51 10.93 29.92
C ILE A 747 -6.37 11.42 28.47
N LEU A 748 -5.84 12.63 28.28
CA LEU A 748 -5.64 13.22 26.95
C LEU A 748 -4.58 12.47 26.14
N LEU A 749 -3.50 12.03 26.80
CA LEU A 749 -2.44 11.24 26.16
C LEU A 749 -2.96 9.87 25.71
N LYS A 750 -3.77 9.19 26.55
CA LYS A 750 -4.44 7.92 26.20
C LYS A 750 -5.46 8.11 25.07
N GLU A 751 -6.19 9.21 25.06
CA GLU A 751 -7.10 9.51 23.96
C GLU A 751 -6.33 9.74 22.65
N ALA A 752 -5.19 10.42 22.71
CA ALA A 752 -4.37 10.74 21.54
C ALA A 752 -3.76 9.51 20.85
N THR A 753 -3.52 8.40 21.56
CA THR A 753 -3.05 7.14 20.95
C THR A 753 -4.13 6.46 20.10
N HIS A 754 -5.41 6.69 20.46
CA HIS A 754 -6.56 6.14 19.73
C HIS A 754 -7.05 7.08 18.62
N TYR A 755 -6.60 8.35 18.63
CA TYR A 755 -7.02 9.35 17.66
C TYR A 755 -6.12 9.32 16.41
N PRO A 756 -6.60 8.93 15.22
CA PRO A 756 -5.74 8.75 14.06
C PRO A 756 -5.14 10.07 13.55
N MET A 757 -3.88 10.01 13.10
CA MET A 757 -3.23 11.06 12.32
C MET A 757 -3.29 10.72 10.83
N SER A 758 -4.46 10.92 10.20
CA SER A 758 -4.72 10.52 8.81
C SER A 758 -3.83 11.21 7.78
N ARG A 759 -3.14 12.29 8.15
CA ARG A 759 -2.22 13.05 7.29
C ARG A 759 -0.73 12.75 7.54
N ALA A 760 -0.39 12.02 8.60
CA ALA A 760 1.00 11.73 8.96
C ALA A 760 1.44 10.40 8.34
N ASN A 761 2.72 10.30 7.95
CA ASN A 761 3.27 9.03 7.47
C ASN A 761 3.46 8.04 8.65
N PRO A 762 3.55 6.73 8.38
CA PRO A 762 3.66 5.72 9.45
C PRO A 762 4.90 5.88 10.36
N ALA A 763 6.02 6.39 9.84
CA ALA A 763 7.23 6.62 10.63
C ALA A 763 7.04 7.74 11.66
N ALA A 764 6.44 8.87 11.24
CA ALA A 764 6.10 9.98 12.10
C ALA A 764 5.05 9.59 13.16
N ILE A 765 4.10 8.71 12.81
CA ILE A 765 3.15 8.16 13.79
C ILE A 765 3.87 7.37 14.88
N ARG A 766 4.83 6.50 14.52
CA ARG A 766 5.63 5.74 15.51
C ARG A 766 6.43 6.66 16.41
N ILE A 767 7.07 7.70 15.86
CA ILE A 767 7.82 8.71 16.63
C ILE A 767 6.90 9.40 17.64
N VAL A 768 5.72 9.87 17.20
CA VAL A 768 4.77 10.54 18.09
C VAL A 768 4.24 9.60 19.16
N ASN A 769 3.98 8.33 18.83
CA ASN A 769 3.55 7.34 19.82
C ASN A 769 4.63 7.10 20.88
N LEU A 770 5.91 7.07 20.51
CA LEU A 770 7.01 6.99 21.48
C LEU A 770 7.09 8.23 22.37
N GLN A 771 6.84 9.43 21.82
CA GLN A 771 6.79 10.67 22.61
C GLN A 771 5.59 10.73 23.56
N ILE A 772 4.44 10.17 23.15
CA ILE A 772 3.27 10.00 24.01
C ILE A 772 3.57 9.00 25.14
N ALA A 773 4.19 7.87 24.81
CA ALA A 773 4.62 6.88 25.79
C ALA A 773 5.60 7.48 26.82
N GLU A 774 6.61 8.23 26.37
CA GLU A 774 7.52 8.98 27.24
C GLU A 774 6.76 9.89 28.21
N ALA A 775 5.83 10.71 27.70
CA ALA A 775 5.04 11.62 28.52
C ALA A 775 4.16 10.87 29.54
N MET A 776 3.60 9.72 29.16
CA MET A 776 2.80 8.89 30.06
C MET A 776 3.63 8.28 31.19
N VAL A 777 4.84 7.80 30.87
CA VAL A 777 5.79 7.29 31.87
C VAL A 777 6.22 8.40 32.84
N GLN A 778 6.53 9.60 32.34
CA GLN A 778 6.84 10.77 33.18
C GLN A 778 5.71 11.13 34.16
N LEU A 779 4.45 10.93 33.75
CA LEU A 779 3.26 11.19 34.57
C LEU A 779 2.88 10.03 35.52
N GLY A 780 3.61 8.90 35.44
CA GLY A 780 3.49 7.77 36.35
C GLY A 780 2.77 6.53 35.79
N ASP A 781 2.46 6.49 34.49
CA ASP A 781 1.95 5.27 33.84
C ASP A 781 3.13 4.41 33.34
N LEU A 782 3.66 3.58 34.24
CA LEU A 782 4.83 2.75 33.95
C LEU A 782 4.57 1.64 32.92
N THR A 783 3.31 1.34 32.60
CA THR A 783 2.97 0.31 31.59
C THR A 783 3.40 0.73 30.19
N GLU A 784 3.48 2.03 29.93
CA GLU A 784 3.93 2.60 28.66
C GLU A 784 5.47 2.62 28.50
N ILE A 785 6.21 1.96 29.40
CA ILE A 785 7.65 1.77 29.22
C ILE A 785 7.96 0.66 28.19
N GLU A 786 7.06 -0.32 28.05
CA GLU A 786 7.25 -1.47 27.15
C GLU A 786 7.35 -1.06 25.65
N PRO A 787 6.54 -0.12 25.12
CA PRO A 787 6.72 0.39 23.76
C PRO A 787 8.08 1.04 23.52
N ILE A 788 8.65 1.72 24.52
CA ILE A 788 9.98 2.34 24.45
C ILE A 788 11.05 1.25 24.38
N HIS A 789 10.91 0.21 25.20
CA HIS A 789 11.79 -0.97 25.12
C HIS A 789 11.67 -1.64 23.76
N ALA A 790 10.46 -1.93 23.29
CA ALA A 790 10.25 -2.58 22.00
C ALA A 790 10.94 -1.82 20.84
N ALA A 791 10.94 -0.48 20.88
CA ALA A 791 11.60 0.34 19.86
C ALA A 791 13.13 0.18 19.81
N LEU A 792 13.79 -0.20 20.91
CA LEU A 792 15.23 -0.50 20.91
C LEU A 792 15.58 -1.78 20.13
N PHE A 793 14.61 -2.65 19.85
CA PHE A 793 14.78 -3.87 19.06
C PHE A 793 14.47 -3.70 17.57
N PHE A 794 14.08 -2.49 17.13
CA PHE A 794 13.73 -2.26 15.73
C PHE A 794 14.92 -2.52 14.79
N ARG A 795 14.59 -2.63 13.50
CA ARG A 795 15.58 -2.82 12.44
C ARG A 795 16.27 -1.48 12.12
N SER A 796 17.47 -1.53 11.54
CA SER A 796 18.30 -0.34 11.29
C SER A 796 17.74 0.60 10.23
N ASP A 797 16.76 0.16 9.43
CA ASP A 797 15.93 0.99 8.55
C ASP A 797 14.95 1.89 9.31
N GLN A 798 14.70 1.60 10.59
CA GLN A 798 13.93 2.43 11.52
C GLN A 798 14.83 3.11 12.55
N SER A 799 16.01 3.56 12.12
CA SER A 799 17.02 4.18 12.98
C SER A 799 16.46 5.32 13.82
N GLU A 800 15.58 6.16 13.27
CA GLU A 800 14.99 7.31 13.98
C GLU A 800 14.20 6.91 15.25
N CYS A 801 13.49 5.77 15.22
CA CYS A 801 12.77 5.26 16.38
C CYS A 801 13.72 4.70 17.44
N ILE A 802 14.81 4.03 17.02
CA ILE A 802 15.84 3.49 17.91
C ILE A 802 16.61 4.64 18.58
N GLU A 803 16.97 5.66 17.80
CA GLU A 803 17.63 6.89 18.28
C GLU A 803 16.77 7.55 19.35
N LEU A 804 15.48 7.79 19.06
CA LEU A 804 14.55 8.38 20.02
C LEU A 804 14.38 7.50 21.26
N ALA A 805 14.24 6.18 21.12
CA ALA A 805 14.11 5.27 22.26
C ALA A 805 15.37 5.31 23.16
N CYS A 806 16.57 5.35 22.59
CA CYS A 806 17.81 5.53 23.35
C CYS A 806 17.79 6.85 24.14
N GLU A 807 17.34 7.93 23.51
CA GLU A 807 17.24 9.24 24.18
C GLU A 807 16.17 9.25 25.28
N ILE A 808 15.02 8.63 25.06
CA ILE A 808 13.94 8.50 26.05
C ILE A 808 14.45 7.70 27.25
N SER A 809 15.01 6.51 27.04
CA SER A 809 15.58 5.69 28.12
C SER A 809 16.66 6.45 28.91
N SER A 810 17.46 7.27 28.20
CA SER A 810 18.43 8.15 28.84
C SER A 810 17.80 9.24 29.72
N ARG A 811 16.70 9.86 29.31
CA ARG A 811 16.02 10.93 30.07
C ARG A 811 15.23 10.37 31.26
N LEU A 812 14.64 9.19 31.09
CA LEU A 812 13.89 8.50 32.13
C LEU A 812 14.78 7.78 33.16
N HIS A 813 16.11 7.77 32.96
CA HIS A 813 17.06 6.98 33.77
C HIS A 813 16.65 5.51 33.90
N ASP A 814 16.15 4.95 32.80
CA ASP A 814 15.53 3.62 32.73
C ASP A 814 16.57 2.49 32.83
N GLN A 815 16.68 1.92 34.03
CA GLN A 815 17.57 0.78 34.30
C GLN A 815 17.17 -0.48 33.52
N GLY A 816 15.87 -0.64 33.19
CA GLY A 816 15.36 -1.81 32.45
C GLY A 816 15.86 -1.87 31.01
N ALA A 817 16.15 -0.71 30.40
CA ALA A 817 16.70 -0.63 29.05
C ALA A 817 18.19 -1.01 28.95
N LEU A 818 18.94 -1.11 30.06
CA LEU A 818 20.39 -1.32 30.03
C LEU A 818 20.83 -2.56 29.24
N PRO A 819 20.26 -3.76 29.42
CA PRO A 819 20.65 -4.94 28.64
C PRO A 819 20.43 -4.74 27.14
N MET A 820 19.40 -3.98 26.77
CA MET A 820 19.02 -3.72 25.39
C MET A 820 19.96 -2.71 24.74
N LEU A 821 20.31 -1.65 25.48
CA LEU A 821 21.30 -0.65 25.04
C LEU A 821 22.70 -1.26 24.95
N GLN A 822 23.10 -2.12 25.89
CA GLN A 822 24.36 -2.86 25.82
C GLN A 822 24.42 -3.74 24.59
N ARG A 823 23.34 -4.47 24.29
CA ARG A 823 23.24 -5.27 23.06
C ARG A 823 23.39 -4.43 21.79
N LEU A 824 22.86 -3.21 21.76
CA LEU A 824 23.06 -2.30 20.62
C LEU A 824 24.54 -1.90 20.44
N ILE A 825 25.30 -1.77 21.53
CA ILE A 825 26.72 -1.36 21.52
C ILE A 825 27.65 -2.52 21.15
N GLU A 826 27.41 -3.69 21.75
CA GLU A 826 28.30 -4.85 21.80
C GLU A 826 28.03 -5.89 20.73
N ALA A 827 26.96 -5.73 19.93
CA ALA A 827 26.62 -6.68 18.87
C ALA A 827 27.81 -6.99 17.96
N ASP A 828 27.99 -8.28 17.65
CA ASP A 828 29.05 -8.84 16.84
C ASP A 828 28.52 -9.47 15.53
N GLY A 829 29.43 -9.77 14.60
CA GLY A 829 29.07 -10.40 13.32
C GLY A 829 28.05 -9.62 12.48
N GLY A 830 27.00 -10.31 12.02
CA GLY A 830 25.93 -9.72 11.19
C GLY A 830 24.94 -8.81 11.94
N ASP A 831 24.99 -8.79 13.27
CA ASP A 831 24.09 -7.99 14.13
C ASP A 831 24.69 -6.62 14.51
N ILE A 832 25.91 -6.31 14.04
CA ILE A 832 26.56 -5.01 14.26
C ILE A 832 25.65 -3.88 13.77
N ARG A 833 25.25 -3.02 14.70
CA ARG A 833 24.47 -1.83 14.38
C ARG A 833 25.35 -0.73 13.78
N PRO A 834 24.80 0.14 12.91
CA PRO A 834 25.49 1.35 12.46
C PRO A 834 26.10 2.13 13.64
N ILE A 835 27.28 2.71 13.42
CA ILE A 835 28.04 3.37 14.49
C ILE A 835 27.25 4.50 15.16
N GLU A 836 26.36 5.17 14.44
CA GLU A 836 25.44 6.18 14.98
C GLU A 836 24.55 5.60 16.08
N LEU A 837 23.91 4.45 15.84
CA LEU A 837 23.03 3.80 16.83
C LEU A 837 23.83 3.31 18.04
N ARG A 838 25.03 2.78 17.81
CA ARG A 838 25.95 2.37 18.87
C ARG A 838 26.34 3.56 19.75
N LEU A 839 26.58 4.73 19.15
CA LEU A 839 26.90 5.96 19.87
C LEU A 839 25.69 6.48 20.67
N PHE A 840 24.47 6.45 20.12
CA PHE A 840 23.26 6.80 20.87
C PHE A 840 23.03 5.88 22.07
N ALA A 841 23.15 4.57 21.88
CA ALA A 841 23.04 3.61 22.95
C ALA A 841 24.14 3.80 24.02
N ALA A 842 25.39 4.05 23.61
CA ALA A 842 26.49 4.33 24.53
C ALA A 842 26.26 5.61 25.34
N ILE A 843 25.76 6.69 24.71
CA ILE A 843 25.40 7.93 25.41
C ILE A 843 24.31 7.66 26.45
N ALA A 844 23.30 6.86 26.11
CA ALA A 844 22.23 6.50 27.03
C ALA A 844 22.75 5.69 28.21
N VAL A 845 23.55 4.65 27.97
CA VAL A 845 24.18 3.84 29.02
C VAL A 845 25.01 4.69 29.98
N CYS A 846 25.86 5.60 29.46
CA CYS A 846 26.67 6.49 30.31
C CYS A 846 25.84 7.49 31.14
N ARG A 847 24.58 7.74 30.79
CA ARG A 847 23.67 8.61 31.56
C ARG A 847 22.80 7.84 32.54
N ILE A 848 22.51 6.57 32.25
CA ILE A 848 21.76 5.67 33.14
C ILE A 848 22.69 5.09 34.24
N MET A 849 23.93 4.78 33.90
CA MET A 849 24.93 4.23 34.83
C MET A 849 25.92 5.31 35.31
N SER A 850 26.19 5.33 36.61
CA SER A 850 27.25 6.16 37.21
C SER A 850 28.02 5.33 38.25
N PRO A 851 29.31 4.99 38.03
CA PRO A 851 30.19 5.43 36.94
C PRO A 851 29.88 4.76 35.58
N ALA A 852 30.31 5.42 34.49
CA ALA A 852 30.15 4.90 33.13
C ALA A 852 30.96 3.61 32.91
N PRO A 853 30.47 2.67 32.08
CA PRO A 853 31.21 1.44 31.76
C PRO A 853 32.57 1.69 31.10
N ALA A 854 33.56 0.86 31.43
CA ALA A 854 34.88 0.90 30.81
C ALA A 854 34.82 0.55 29.31
N GLY A 855 35.65 1.19 28.49
CA GLY A 855 35.75 0.92 27.04
C GLY A 855 34.86 1.76 26.12
N LEU A 856 33.85 2.49 26.64
CA LEU A 856 33.02 3.38 25.80
C LEU A 856 33.77 4.63 25.33
N ALA A 857 34.85 5.01 26.01
CA ALA A 857 35.75 6.07 25.56
C ALA A 857 36.34 5.78 24.17
N ASP A 858 36.74 4.54 23.92
CA ASP A 858 37.37 4.12 22.65
C ASP A 858 36.42 4.23 21.46
N LEU A 859 35.13 3.94 21.68
CA LEU A 859 34.08 4.14 20.68
C LEU A 859 33.95 5.63 20.32
N GLY A 860 33.99 6.51 21.32
CA GLY A 860 33.98 7.97 21.10
C GLY A 860 35.23 8.49 20.41
N VAL A 861 36.41 7.97 20.76
CA VAL A 861 37.69 8.32 20.10
C VAL A 861 37.70 7.85 18.65
N THR A 862 37.20 6.65 18.37
CA THR A 862 37.06 6.12 17.01
C THR A 862 36.12 7.00 16.19
N ALA A 863 34.94 7.30 16.74
CA ALA A 863 33.96 8.17 16.11
C ALA A 863 34.48 9.59 15.83
N SER A 864 35.39 10.12 16.66
CA SER A 864 35.98 11.46 16.46
C SER A 864 36.81 11.60 15.18
N ARG A 865 37.26 10.48 14.58
CA ARG A 865 38.07 10.46 13.37
C ARG A 865 37.27 10.08 12.12
N ASP A 866 35.98 9.84 12.26
CA ASP A 866 35.13 9.36 11.19
C ASP A 866 34.94 10.42 10.09
N PRO A 867 34.92 10.05 8.79
CA PRO A 867 34.65 10.99 7.71
C PRO A 867 33.28 11.69 7.83
N ASN A 868 32.27 11.03 8.40
CA ASN A 868 30.91 11.54 8.59
C ASN A 868 30.82 12.50 9.78
N SER A 869 30.33 13.72 9.53
CA SER A 869 30.19 14.76 10.56
C SER A 869 29.19 14.41 11.66
N ARG A 870 28.10 13.68 11.33
CA ARG A 870 27.11 13.22 12.32
C ARG A 870 27.74 12.26 13.33
N VAL A 871 28.59 11.34 12.85
CA VAL A 871 29.34 10.41 13.70
C VAL A 871 30.31 11.16 14.60
N ARG A 872 31.05 12.14 14.06
CA ARG A 872 31.95 12.99 14.88
C ARG A 872 31.19 13.82 15.92
N THR A 873 30.00 14.35 15.59
CA THR A 873 29.12 15.06 16.52
C THR A 873 28.67 14.15 17.67
N LEU A 874 28.24 12.92 17.37
CA LEU A 874 27.86 11.93 18.39
C LEU A 874 29.07 11.47 19.21
N GLY A 875 30.23 11.31 18.58
CA GLY A 875 31.50 11.04 19.25
C GLY A 875 31.88 12.13 20.25
N ALA A 876 31.76 13.41 19.87
CA ALA A 876 31.97 14.53 20.78
C ALA A 876 31.02 14.48 21.99
N LYS A 877 29.73 14.21 21.77
CA LYS A 877 28.72 14.07 22.82
C LYS A 877 29.04 12.91 23.77
N LEU A 878 29.39 11.73 23.24
CA LEU A 878 29.75 10.54 24.03
C LEU A 878 30.98 10.81 24.89
N LEU A 879 32.07 11.32 24.29
CA LEU A 879 33.28 11.69 25.01
C LEU A 879 32.94 12.70 26.12
N GLY A 880 32.08 13.67 25.83
CA GLY A 880 31.57 14.64 26.80
C GLY A 880 30.93 14.00 28.03
N VAL A 881 30.12 12.94 27.82
CA VAL A 881 29.44 12.19 28.89
C VAL A 881 30.41 11.31 29.68
N VAL A 882 31.31 10.59 28.99
CA VAL A 882 32.26 9.65 29.61
C VAL A 882 33.24 10.37 30.56
N GLY A 883 33.71 11.56 30.20
CA GLY A 883 34.65 12.32 31.03
C GLY A 883 36.10 11.83 30.96
N GLY A 884 36.98 12.36 31.81
CA GLY A 884 38.40 12.00 31.89
C GLY A 884 39.36 12.92 31.09
N ALA A 885 40.64 12.90 31.48
CA ALA A 885 41.70 13.74 30.88
C ALA A 885 42.04 13.32 29.43
N GLU A 886 41.98 12.03 29.12
CA GLU A 886 42.29 11.50 27.77
C GLU A 886 41.25 11.94 26.73
N THR A 887 39.97 12.00 27.12
CA THR A 887 38.88 12.44 26.24
C THR A 887 38.88 13.95 26.03
N GLU A 888 39.43 14.74 26.97
CA GLU A 888 39.57 16.20 26.85
C GLU A 888 40.53 16.61 25.72
N SER A 889 41.62 15.86 25.53
CA SER A 889 42.54 16.05 24.41
C SER A 889 41.87 15.83 23.04
N VAL A 890 40.87 14.95 22.97
CA VAL A 890 40.13 14.65 21.74
C VAL A 890 39.04 15.68 21.48
N ILE A 891 38.25 16.04 22.48
CA ILE A 891 37.19 17.06 22.34
C ILE A 891 37.77 18.44 22.00
N SER A 892 38.91 18.81 22.60
CA SER A 892 39.60 20.07 22.27
C SER A 892 40.07 20.16 20.81
N LYS A 893 40.42 19.02 20.18
CA LYS A 893 40.68 18.95 18.74
C LYS A 893 39.41 19.14 17.91
N LEU A 894 38.29 18.55 18.34
CA LEU A 894 36.99 18.68 17.67
C LEU A 894 36.40 20.10 17.73
N LEU A 895 36.82 20.95 18.67
CA LEU A 895 36.50 22.39 18.61
C LEU A 895 37.00 23.05 17.32
N ARG A 896 38.07 22.51 16.72
CA ARG A 896 38.65 22.97 15.46
C ARG A 896 38.27 22.06 14.28
N ASP A 897 37.17 21.32 14.39
CA ASP A 897 36.66 20.51 13.28
C ASP A 897 36.25 21.41 12.09
N ARG A 898 36.36 20.86 10.88
CA ARG A 898 35.97 21.55 9.64
C ARG A 898 34.48 21.83 9.56
N GLU A 899 33.64 21.05 10.26
CA GLU A 899 32.19 21.20 10.25
C GLU A 899 31.69 21.93 11.52
N PRO A 900 30.97 23.06 11.38
CA PRO A 900 30.45 23.81 12.53
C PRO A 900 29.56 23.02 13.50
N GLU A 901 28.84 22.00 13.01
CA GLU A 901 27.96 21.15 13.83
C GLU A 901 28.76 20.27 14.81
N VAL A 902 29.99 19.89 14.42
CA VAL A 902 30.93 19.17 15.29
C VAL A 902 31.54 20.12 16.31
N GLN A 903 31.89 21.35 15.88
CA GLN A 903 32.42 22.38 16.77
C GLN A 903 31.43 22.74 17.89
N VAL A 904 30.13 22.89 17.56
CA VAL A 904 29.06 23.15 18.54
C VAL A 904 28.91 22.00 19.53
N ALA A 905 28.92 20.75 19.06
CA ALA A 905 28.79 19.57 19.94
C ALA A 905 29.99 19.41 20.88
N ALA A 906 31.21 19.69 20.39
CA ALA A 906 32.43 19.70 21.19
C ALA A 906 32.39 20.81 22.25
N ALA A 907 31.99 22.02 21.87
CA ALA A 907 31.86 23.15 22.78
C ALA A 907 30.82 22.90 23.89
N GLY A 908 29.64 22.37 23.54
CA GLY A 908 28.62 21.98 24.51
C GLY A 908 29.12 20.90 25.48
N SER A 909 29.89 19.94 24.98
CA SER A 909 30.49 18.88 25.79
C SER A 909 31.53 19.40 26.79
N ILE A 910 32.31 20.43 26.41
CA ILE A 910 33.26 21.12 27.31
C ILE A 910 32.51 21.90 28.39
N LEU A 911 31.48 22.67 28.04
CA LEU A 911 30.70 23.43 29.01
C LEU A 911 29.97 22.52 30.00
N ARG A 912 29.38 21.42 29.54
CA ARG A 912 28.70 20.46 30.41
C ARG A 912 29.59 19.91 31.52
N ARG A 913 30.89 19.72 31.26
CA ARG A 913 31.86 19.22 32.26
C ARG A 913 32.18 20.23 33.36
N GLN A 914 31.92 21.53 33.15
CA GLN A 914 32.16 22.56 34.15
C GLN A 914 31.08 22.58 35.24
N VAL A 915 29.92 21.97 34.98
CA VAL A 915 28.80 21.94 35.91
C VAL A 915 28.91 20.70 36.80
N LYS A 916 29.25 20.89 38.08
CA LYS A 916 28.93 19.91 39.13
C LYS A 916 27.43 19.99 39.38
N ILE A 917 26.66 19.04 38.85
CA ILE A 917 25.21 19.00 39.08
C ILE A 917 24.97 18.65 40.56
N PRO A 918 24.22 19.46 41.33
CA PRO A 918 23.68 19.04 42.62
C PRO A 918 22.63 17.95 42.37
N THR A 919 22.77 16.79 43.01
CA THR A 919 21.73 15.76 43.09
C THR A 919 20.56 16.30 43.91
N GLU A 920 19.60 16.95 43.27
CA GLU A 920 18.26 17.16 43.82
C GLU A 920 17.29 16.21 43.11
N ALA A 921 16.58 15.43 43.92
CA ALA A 921 15.71 14.35 43.51
C ALA A 921 14.62 14.81 42.51
N ASP A 922 14.59 14.16 41.36
CA ASP A 922 13.43 14.17 40.48
C ASP A 922 12.27 13.39 41.15
N PRO A 923 11.00 13.79 40.92
CA PRO A 923 9.83 13.24 41.62
C PRO A 923 9.57 11.74 41.38
N ILE A 924 10.37 11.06 40.54
CA ILE A 924 10.23 9.65 40.20
C ILE A 924 10.78 8.73 41.32
N GLU A 925 11.74 9.16 42.12
CA GLU A 925 12.27 8.33 43.24
C GLU A 925 11.24 8.10 44.37
N SER A 926 10.14 8.86 44.41
CA SER A 926 9.09 8.70 45.43
C SER A 926 8.04 7.63 45.12
N ALA A 927 8.10 6.98 43.95
CA ALA A 927 7.03 6.11 43.46
C ALA A 927 7.40 4.63 43.21
N MET A 928 8.63 4.19 43.51
CA MET A 928 8.98 2.76 43.44
C MET A 928 8.80 2.07 44.80
N PRO A 929 8.03 0.96 44.90
CA PRO A 929 8.04 0.14 46.10
C PRO A 929 9.41 -0.53 46.23
N LYS A 930 10.13 -0.26 47.32
CA LYS A 930 11.27 -1.10 47.71
C LYS A 930 10.73 -2.46 48.17
N GLY A 931 10.86 -3.48 47.32
CA GLY A 931 10.72 -4.88 47.72
C GLY A 931 10.10 -5.75 46.64
N ALA A 932 10.93 -6.51 45.93
CA ALA A 932 10.66 -7.87 45.43
C ALA A 932 11.78 -8.33 44.47
N LEU A 933 12.99 -8.57 44.98
CA LEU A 933 13.99 -9.41 44.33
C LEU A 933 14.75 -10.16 45.43
N GLU A 934 14.10 -11.15 46.03
CA GLU A 934 14.80 -12.24 46.70
C GLU A 934 14.85 -13.44 45.73
N SER A 935 16.06 -13.91 45.47
CA SER A 935 16.37 -15.07 44.63
C SER A 935 15.96 -16.38 45.32
N PRO A 936 15.31 -17.34 44.64
CA PRO A 936 15.12 -18.67 45.20
C PRO A 936 16.34 -19.52 44.85
N ASN A 937 17.32 -19.58 45.74
CA ASN A 937 18.25 -20.69 45.83
C ASN A 937 18.89 -20.68 47.22
N ASP A 938 18.26 -21.40 48.15
CA ASP A 938 18.99 -22.27 49.08
C ASP A 938 17.99 -23.17 49.80
N SER A 939 17.98 -24.43 49.36
CA SER A 939 17.34 -25.54 50.03
C SER A 939 18.06 -25.83 51.35
N LYS A 940 17.40 -25.62 52.49
CA LYS A 940 17.71 -26.35 53.72
C LYS A 940 16.46 -27.02 54.28
N ILE A 941 16.59 -28.33 54.33
CA ILE A 941 15.78 -29.34 54.99
C ILE A 941 15.64 -28.98 56.47
N GLU A 942 14.42 -28.95 56.99
CA GLU A 942 14.13 -29.45 58.34
C GLU A 942 12.65 -29.83 58.48
N SER A 943 12.45 -31.01 59.05
CA SER A 943 11.22 -31.79 59.23
C SER A 943 10.38 -31.30 60.42
N PRO A 944 9.10 -31.71 60.53
CA PRO A 944 8.08 -31.00 61.30
C PRO A 944 7.99 -31.45 62.77
N ASN A 945 7.58 -30.51 63.63
CA ASN A 945 6.71 -30.73 64.79
C ASN A 945 6.01 -29.42 65.16
#